data_AF-A0A804PTR0-F1
#
_entry.id   AF-A0A804PTR0-F1
#
_cell.length_a   1.000
_cell.length_b   1.000
_cell.length_c   1.000
_cell.angle_alpha   90.00
_cell.angle_beta   90.00
_cell.angle_gamma   90.00
#
_symmetry.space_group_name_H-M   'P 1'
#
loop_
_entity.id
_entity.type
_entity.pdbx_description
1 polymer ?
#
loop_
_entity_poly.entity_id
_entity_poly.type
_entity_poly.pdbx_seq_one_letter_code
_entity_poly.pdbx_strand_id
1 'polypeptide(L)'
;MTRRGTLPLALLLLLAATTTVSGQGRPVTDSGAQTPPTPSSFTPKDNFLIDCGGTAPLTADGKSYKTDAQANHLLSATDAIRVAADDKADVPSPLYATARVFKEEAVYSFPLTVPGWHFIRLYFFPLKGGDVDLASVTFSVVTDDNVLLHSFTPGDKPVMKEYLVNATENHLALKFQPLKGSAAFVNAIEVVNAPDELITDSALAVAPLGEITGLVHDAYQVVYRINVGGPAIGPAKDTLGRRWESDAAYVQSKEAVKDVSVPTSTIKFPDGTSRLVAPALVYASAAKMADADVASPNFNLTWKVDVDASFSYLVRLFFADIVSKATNDLYFDVYLSGRKAVSGLDLSTVAGGELAAPYYKDFVVNSSALAGADGKLSVQVGPMGQDTGRVDALLNGVEVLKMSNSVGSLDGEFGVDGQKADDGSGGRKAVAAVGFAMMFGAFAGLGAMVVKWYKRPQDWERRESFSSWLLPIHTGQSFTSGSGGGKSGNTFSSTMGLGRFFSFAEIQAATQNFDEKAIIGVGGFGNVYVGEIDDGTKVAVKRGSAESEQGINEFNTEIQMLSKLRHRHLVSLIGYCDENQEMILVYEYMHNGVFRDHIYGSEGKALCARPPIDPQLPREQVSLAEWGMQWKRKGLIEKIMDPTLAGTVNPESLAKFAETAEKCLAEFGSDRISMGDVLWNLEYALQLQDANPPEGGDSDGNSDGATAEGGAIVPAGGAVPDASTAAAGELFQQLADMKGR
;
A
#
# COMPACT_ATOMS: atom_id res chain seq x y z
N MET A 1 34.25 -1.50 -71.55
CA MET A 1 34.67 -2.87 -71.95
C MET A 1 33.78 -3.89 -71.22
N THR A 2 33.73 -5.16 -71.69
CA THR A 2 33.40 -6.42 -70.94
C THR A 2 32.56 -6.31 -69.64
N ARG A 3 31.32 -6.82 -69.49
CA ARG A 3 30.72 -8.15 -69.83
C ARG A 3 31.49 -9.28 -69.10
N ARG A 4 30.95 -10.18 -68.25
CA ARG A 4 29.59 -10.79 -68.00
C ARG A 4 29.28 -10.72 -66.46
N GLY A 5 28.10 -11.00 -65.86
CA GLY A 5 27.05 -12.04 -66.00
C GLY A 5 27.14 -13.05 -64.82
N THR A 6 26.09 -13.61 -64.19
CA THR A 6 24.63 -13.70 -64.47
C THR A 6 23.77 -14.02 -63.21
N LEU A 7 22.44 -13.80 -63.33
CA LEU A 7 21.27 -14.17 -62.48
C LEU A 7 21.19 -15.66 -62.03
N PRO A 8 20.37 -16.09 -61.01
CA PRO A 8 18.89 -15.90 -60.99
C PRO A 8 18.07 -15.85 -59.66
N LEU A 9 16.84 -15.28 -59.76
CA LEU A 9 15.58 -15.48 -58.99
C LEU A 9 15.57 -15.27 -57.43
N ALA A 10 14.47 -14.86 -56.77
CA ALA A 10 13.05 -14.67 -57.13
C ALA A 10 12.49 -13.35 -56.48
N LEU A 11 11.64 -12.53 -57.11
CA LEU A 11 10.15 -12.63 -57.27
C LEU A 11 9.38 -12.40 -55.94
N LEU A 12 8.42 -11.48 -55.77
CA LEU A 12 7.78 -10.45 -56.62
C LEU A 12 7.38 -9.22 -55.77
N LEU A 13 7.17 -8.04 -56.38
CA LEU A 13 6.60 -6.85 -55.72
C LEU A 13 5.65 -6.15 -56.73
N LEU A 14 4.42 -5.79 -56.34
CA LEU A 14 3.39 -5.34 -57.28
C LEU A 14 2.51 -4.17 -56.77
N LEU A 15 2.44 -3.12 -57.61
CA LEU A 15 1.47 -2.00 -57.68
C LEU A 15 1.00 -1.26 -56.41
N ALA A 16 1.27 0.05 -56.39
CA ALA A 16 0.46 1.06 -55.71
C ALA A 16 0.35 2.34 -56.57
N ALA A 17 -0.86 2.65 -57.04
CA ALA A 17 -1.27 3.84 -57.82
C ALA A 17 -2.82 3.75 -57.98
N THR A 18 -3.70 4.76 -57.95
CA THR A 18 -3.66 6.25 -57.91
C THR A 18 -4.82 6.73 -56.96
N THR A 19 -5.25 7.99 -56.78
CA THR A 19 -5.14 9.24 -57.57
C THR A 19 -5.19 10.52 -56.72
N THR A 20 -4.72 11.59 -57.35
CA THR A 20 -4.73 13.03 -57.05
C THR A 20 -6.11 13.72 -56.98
N VAL A 21 -6.18 14.93 -56.38
CA VAL A 21 -6.56 16.16 -57.12
C VAL A 21 -6.06 17.45 -56.41
N SER A 22 -5.92 18.51 -57.22
CA SER A 22 -5.36 19.84 -56.91
C SER A 22 -6.04 20.63 -55.77
N GLY A 23 -5.30 21.57 -55.17
CA GLY A 23 -5.82 22.60 -54.26
C GLY A 23 -5.64 24.03 -54.78
N GLN A 24 -6.66 24.85 -54.60
CA GLN A 24 -6.61 26.33 -54.57
C GLN A 24 -7.52 26.78 -53.42
N GLY A 25 -7.12 27.79 -52.64
CA GLY A 25 -7.71 28.02 -51.31
C GLY A 25 -8.19 29.44 -51.01
N ARG A 26 -9.18 29.53 -50.11
CA ARG A 26 -9.60 30.69 -49.30
C ARG A 26 -10.84 30.31 -48.46
N PRO A 27 -11.09 30.96 -47.31
CA PRO A 27 -10.18 31.52 -46.32
C PRO A 27 -10.21 30.68 -45.02
N VAL A 28 -9.47 31.09 -43.98
CA VAL A 28 -9.71 30.57 -42.62
C VAL A 28 -10.95 31.25 -42.06
N THR A 29 -12.03 30.50 -41.84
CA THR A 29 -13.07 30.85 -40.87
C THR A 29 -12.79 30.08 -39.59
N ASP A 30 -12.56 30.79 -38.51
CA ASP A 30 -12.54 30.21 -37.17
C ASP A 30 -13.88 29.51 -36.89
N SER A 31 -13.81 28.34 -36.30
CA SER A 31 -14.94 27.47 -35.98
C SER A 31 -14.45 26.51 -34.88
N GLY A 32 -14.21 27.09 -33.70
CA GLY A 32 -13.74 26.38 -32.52
C GLY A 32 -14.55 25.11 -32.30
N ALA A 33 -13.87 23.96 -32.34
CA ALA A 33 -14.46 22.66 -32.06
C ALA A 33 -14.81 22.58 -30.58
N GLN A 34 -16.00 23.04 -30.22
CA GLN A 34 -16.54 22.87 -28.88
C GLN A 34 -16.60 21.37 -28.57
N THR A 35 -15.86 20.95 -27.55
CA THR A 35 -16.02 19.65 -26.90
C THR A 35 -17.50 19.47 -26.58
N PRO A 36 -18.14 18.33 -26.90
CA PRO A 36 -19.56 18.14 -26.64
C PRO A 36 -19.84 18.30 -25.14
N PRO A 37 -20.84 19.11 -24.73
CA PRO A 37 -21.04 19.44 -23.33
C PRO A 37 -21.44 18.21 -22.51
N THR A 38 -20.71 17.97 -21.41
CA THR A 38 -20.91 16.83 -20.52
C THR A 38 -22.37 16.78 -20.01
N PRO A 39 -23.07 15.63 -20.10
CA PRO A 39 -24.50 15.56 -19.85
C PRO A 39 -24.84 15.95 -18.40
N SER A 40 -25.75 16.92 -18.24
CA SER A 40 -26.21 17.41 -16.93
C SER A 40 -27.19 16.47 -16.21
N SER A 41 -27.57 15.36 -16.85
CA SER A 41 -28.54 14.40 -16.34
C SER A 41 -28.30 13.04 -16.98
N PHE A 42 -28.22 12.00 -16.16
CA PHE A 42 -28.14 10.62 -16.63
C PHE A 42 -29.54 10.05 -16.85
N THR A 43 -29.68 9.10 -17.77
CA THR A 43 -30.86 8.25 -17.91
C THR A 43 -30.37 6.82 -18.01
N PRO A 44 -30.59 5.98 -16.99
CA PRO A 44 -30.09 4.61 -16.99
C PRO A 44 -30.78 3.79 -18.08
N LYS A 45 -30.00 3.00 -18.83
CA LYS A 45 -30.53 2.12 -19.88
C LYS A 45 -31.27 0.93 -19.25
N ASP A 46 -30.63 0.32 -18.25
CA ASP A 46 -31.18 -0.74 -17.44
C ASP A 46 -31.66 -0.19 -16.10
N ASN A 47 -32.93 -0.46 -15.76
CA ASN A 47 -33.60 0.12 -14.59
C ASN A 47 -34.65 -0.87 -14.05
N PHE A 48 -34.19 -1.78 -13.19
CA PHE A 48 -35.01 -2.79 -12.54
C PHE A 48 -35.27 -2.38 -11.09
N LEU A 49 -36.50 -1.94 -10.81
CA LEU A 49 -36.97 -1.56 -9.49
C LEU A 49 -38.06 -2.54 -9.08
N ILE A 50 -37.86 -3.28 -7.99
CA ILE A 50 -38.74 -4.37 -7.54
C ILE A 50 -39.15 -4.14 -6.09
N ASP A 51 -40.46 -4.17 -5.83
CA ASP A 51 -41.07 -4.25 -4.50
C ASP A 51 -41.34 -5.72 -4.17
N CYS A 52 -40.58 -6.27 -3.21
CA CYS A 52 -40.51 -7.70 -2.94
C CYS A 52 -41.58 -8.09 -1.91
N GLY A 53 -42.49 -8.98 -2.33
CA GLY A 53 -43.74 -9.27 -1.61
C GLY A 53 -44.88 -8.29 -1.94
N GLY A 54 -44.59 -7.18 -2.62
CA GLY A 54 -45.57 -6.17 -3.03
C GLY A 54 -46.68 -6.72 -3.93
N THR A 55 -47.93 -6.31 -3.66
CA THR A 55 -49.13 -6.76 -4.41
C THR A 55 -49.79 -5.65 -5.24
N ALA A 56 -49.50 -4.39 -4.95
CA ALA A 56 -49.99 -3.22 -5.67
C ALA A 56 -48.81 -2.36 -6.16
N PRO A 57 -48.95 -1.57 -7.25
CA PRO A 57 -47.85 -0.73 -7.74
C PRO A 57 -47.42 0.32 -6.71
N LEU A 58 -46.14 0.26 -6.30
CA LEU A 58 -45.56 1.17 -5.32
C LEU A 58 -44.83 2.33 -6.00
N THR A 59 -44.96 3.54 -5.44
CA THR A 59 -44.15 4.70 -5.80
C THR A 59 -43.47 5.26 -4.55
N ALA A 60 -42.14 5.34 -4.56
CA ALA A 60 -41.31 5.77 -3.43
C ALA A 60 -40.06 6.53 -3.91
N ASP A 61 -39.63 7.55 -3.17
CA ASP A 61 -38.49 8.43 -3.50
C ASP A 61 -38.50 8.98 -4.96
N GLY A 62 -39.71 9.15 -5.54
CA GLY A 62 -39.92 9.61 -6.92
C GLY A 62 -39.84 8.52 -8.00
N LYS A 63 -39.53 7.27 -7.63
CA LYS A 63 -39.43 6.11 -8.52
C LYS A 63 -40.68 5.22 -8.42
N SER A 64 -40.97 4.46 -9.47
CA SER A 64 -42.07 3.47 -9.51
C SER A 64 -41.49 2.05 -9.53
N TYR A 65 -41.99 1.18 -8.65
CA TYR A 65 -41.47 -0.17 -8.42
C TYR A 65 -42.43 -1.21 -8.99
N LYS A 66 -41.87 -2.20 -9.68
CA LYS A 66 -42.61 -3.36 -10.22
C LYS A 66 -42.97 -4.29 -9.07
N THR A 67 -44.18 -4.80 -9.08
CA THR A 67 -44.57 -5.82 -8.10
C THR A 67 -43.88 -7.14 -8.38
N ASP A 68 -43.69 -7.92 -7.33
CA ASP A 68 -43.46 -9.36 -7.31
C ASP A 68 -44.03 -10.14 -8.53
N ALA A 69 -45.31 -9.92 -8.87
CA ALA A 69 -45.99 -10.60 -9.97
C ALA A 69 -45.55 -10.14 -11.37
N GLN A 70 -45.12 -8.88 -11.50
CA GLN A 70 -44.54 -8.33 -12.74
C GLN A 70 -43.07 -8.76 -12.89
N ALA A 71 -42.34 -8.85 -11.77
CA ALA A 71 -40.95 -9.28 -11.71
C ALA A 71 -40.73 -10.80 -11.78
N ASN A 72 -41.79 -11.62 -11.69
CA ASN A 72 -41.71 -13.08 -11.60
C ASN A 72 -41.02 -13.78 -12.80
N HIS A 73 -40.80 -13.08 -13.92
CA HIS A 73 -40.03 -13.60 -15.05
C HIS A 73 -38.51 -13.51 -14.85
N LEU A 74 -38.06 -12.73 -13.85
CA LEU A 74 -36.66 -12.59 -13.43
C LEU A 74 -36.29 -13.54 -12.29
N LEU A 75 -37.27 -14.08 -11.56
CA LEU A 75 -37.06 -14.83 -10.31
C LEU A 75 -37.24 -16.34 -10.50
N SER A 76 -36.17 -17.09 -10.20
CA SER A 76 -36.19 -18.54 -10.00
C SER A 76 -36.10 -18.85 -8.50
N ALA A 77 -37.17 -19.40 -7.91
CA ALA A 77 -37.23 -19.80 -6.51
C ALA A 77 -38.26 -20.91 -6.30
N THR A 78 -37.98 -21.87 -5.41
CA THR A 78 -38.94 -22.92 -5.01
C THR A 78 -40.05 -22.36 -4.11
N ASP A 79 -39.73 -21.37 -3.27
CA ASP A 79 -40.64 -20.74 -2.32
C ASP A 79 -41.34 -19.49 -2.88
N ALA A 80 -42.58 -19.28 -2.44
CA ALA A 80 -43.38 -18.08 -2.71
C ALA A 80 -43.88 -17.42 -1.40
N ILE A 81 -43.05 -17.40 -0.36
CA ILE A 81 -43.41 -16.85 0.95
C ILE A 81 -43.33 -15.31 0.91
N ARG A 82 -44.37 -14.66 1.43
CA ARG A 82 -44.46 -13.21 1.59
C ARG A 82 -44.77 -12.85 3.03
N VAL A 83 -44.21 -11.75 3.50
CA VAL A 83 -44.54 -11.11 4.78
C VAL A 83 -44.91 -9.66 4.49
N ALA A 84 -45.92 -9.15 5.18
CA ALA A 84 -46.32 -7.75 5.15
C ALA A 84 -46.31 -7.19 6.58
N ALA A 85 -46.14 -5.89 6.71
CA ALA A 85 -46.29 -5.18 7.97
C ALA A 85 -47.76 -5.23 8.47
N ASP A 86 -47.95 -5.22 9.79
CA ASP A 86 -49.22 -4.87 10.43
C ASP A 86 -49.58 -3.41 10.07
N ASP A 87 -50.86 -3.09 9.90
CA ASP A 87 -51.39 -1.74 9.62
C ASP A 87 -50.98 -0.69 10.68
N LYS A 88 -50.40 -1.13 11.81
CA LYS A 88 -49.92 -0.32 12.94
C LYS A 88 -48.39 -0.26 13.08
N ALA A 89 -47.64 -0.90 12.19
CA ALA A 89 -46.18 -0.88 12.26
C ALA A 89 -45.63 0.49 11.86
N ASP A 90 -44.68 1.01 12.65
CA ASP A 90 -43.95 2.24 12.32
C ASP A 90 -42.87 1.93 11.28
N VAL A 91 -43.27 1.93 10.00
CA VAL A 91 -42.41 1.59 8.87
C VAL A 91 -41.91 2.89 8.20
N PRO A 92 -40.62 3.24 8.31
CA PRO A 92 -40.12 4.57 7.93
C PRO A 92 -39.98 4.82 6.41
N SER A 93 -40.28 3.85 5.56
CA SER A 93 -40.50 4.01 4.12
C SER A 93 -41.34 2.84 3.61
N PRO A 94 -42.29 3.04 2.67
CA PRO A 94 -43.12 1.96 2.16
C PRO A 94 -42.31 0.84 1.45
N LEU A 95 -41.07 1.10 1.03
CA LEU A 95 -40.13 0.08 0.53
C LEU A 95 -39.74 -1.00 1.55
N TYR A 96 -40.09 -0.81 2.82
CA TYR A 96 -39.89 -1.78 3.89
C TYR A 96 -41.21 -2.41 4.38
N ALA A 97 -42.37 -2.05 3.80
CA ALA A 97 -43.69 -2.51 4.27
C ALA A 97 -44.02 -3.96 3.86
N THR A 98 -43.34 -4.47 2.84
CA THR A 98 -43.43 -5.84 2.34
C THR A 98 -42.05 -6.50 2.35
N ALA A 99 -42.04 -7.84 2.39
CA ALA A 99 -40.86 -8.67 2.19
C ALA A 99 -41.22 -9.97 1.46
N ARG A 100 -40.29 -10.47 0.64
CA ARG A 100 -40.30 -11.83 0.11
C ARG A 100 -39.26 -12.67 0.87
N VAL A 101 -39.62 -13.92 1.18
CA VAL A 101 -38.82 -14.84 2.02
C VAL A 101 -38.57 -16.15 1.27
N PHE A 102 -37.37 -16.70 1.43
CA PHE A 102 -36.89 -17.92 0.77
C PHE A 102 -36.29 -18.86 1.83
N LYS A 103 -36.65 -20.16 1.82
CA LYS A 103 -36.06 -21.20 2.67
C LYS A 103 -35.00 -22.01 1.92
N GLU A 104 -35.14 -22.11 0.60
CA GLU A 104 -34.11 -22.60 -0.33
C GLU A 104 -33.38 -21.43 -1.03
N GLU A 105 -32.39 -21.74 -1.88
CA GLU A 105 -31.72 -20.74 -2.71
C GLU A 105 -32.71 -20.10 -3.71
N ALA A 106 -32.62 -18.78 -3.87
CA ALA A 106 -33.43 -18.03 -4.82
C ALA A 106 -32.54 -17.12 -5.67
N VAL A 107 -32.77 -17.13 -6.99
CA VAL A 107 -31.95 -16.41 -7.97
C VAL A 107 -32.81 -15.42 -8.75
N TYR A 108 -32.47 -14.13 -8.67
CA TYR A 108 -32.95 -13.13 -9.62
C TYR A 108 -31.95 -12.99 -10.76
N SER A 109 -32.38 -13.19 -12.00
CA SER A 109 -31.57 -13.05 -13.21
C SER A 109 -32.00 -11.81 -14.00
N PHE A 110 -31.12 -10.82 -14.09
CA PHE A 110 -31.34 -9.57 -14.80
C PHE A 110 -30.67 -9.62 -16.17
N PRO A 111 -31.42 -9.59 -17.29
CA PRO A 111 -30.85 -9.41 -18.62
C PRO A 111 -30.46 -7.94 -18.79
N LEU A 112 -29.19 -7.65 -19.07
CA LEU A 112 -28.68 -6.29 -19.19
C LEU A 112 -28.68 -5.85 -20.67
N THR A 113 -29.08 -4.60 -20.91
CA THR A 113 -29.08 -3.97 -22.23
C THR A 113 -27.68 -3.46 -22.59
N VAL A 114 -26.85 -3.15 -21.59
CA VAL A 114 -25.41 -2.85 -21.76
C VAL A 114 -24.56 -3.51 -20.68
N PRO A 115 -23.32 -3.92 -21.01
CA PRO A 115 -22.29 -4.17 -20.01
C PRO A 115 -21.79 -2.84 -19.41
N GLY A 116 -21.05 -2.92 -18.31
CA GLY A 116 -20.50 -1.80 -17.56
C GLY A 116 -21.11 -1.67 -16.16
N TRP A 117 -20.98 -0.49 -15.57
CA TRP A 117 -21.32 -0.28 -14.16
C TRP A 117 -22.82 -0.34 -13.86
N HIS A 118 -23.15 -0.98 -12.75
CA HIS A 118 -24.50 -1.14 -12.23
C HIS A 118 -24.55 -0.92 -10.71
N PHE A 119 -25.44 -0.03 -10.26
CA PHE A 119 -25.83 0.04 -8.86
C PHE A 119 -26.75 -1.12 -8.51
N ILE A 120 -26.41 -1.86 -7.45
CA ILE A 120 -27.30 -2.82 -6.79
C ILE A 120 -27.65 -2.23 -5.43
N ARG A 121 -28.94 -2.03 -5.16
CA ARG A 121 -29.43 -1.59 -3.83
C ARG A 121 -30.36 -2.64 -3.25
N LEU A 122 -30.01 -3.15 -2.08
CA LEU A 122 -30.77 -4.17 -1.37
C LEU A 122 -31.35 -3.58 -0.08
N TYR A 123 -32.66 -3.74 0.11
CA TYR A 123 -33.39 -3.17 1.24
C TYR A 123 -33.83 -4.28 2.19
N PHE A 124 -33.43 -4.16 3.46
CA PHE A 124 -33.68 -5.13 4.52
C PHE A 124 -34.31 -4.46 5.75
N PHE A 125 -35.46 -4.96 6.19
CA PHE A 125 -36.11 -4.60 7.45
C PHE A 125 -36.90 -5.81 7.98
N PRO A 126 -36.58 -6.34 9.17
CA PRO A 126 -37.18 -7.58 9.68
C PRO A 126 -38.63 -7.35 10.12
N LEU A 127 -39.58 -7.67 9.24
CA LEU A 127 -41.01 -7.55 9.49
C LEU A 127 -41.52 -8.62 10.47
N LYS A 128 -42.35 -8.18 11.42
CA LYS A 128 -43.00 -9.03 12.42
C LYS A 128 -44.39 -9.43 11.92
N GLY A 129 -44.52 -10.61 11.32
CA GLY A 129 -45.81 -11.05 10.74
C GLY A 129 -45.83 -12.36 9.94
N GLY A 130 -44.88 -13.29 10.14
CA GLY A 130 -44.85 -14.56 9.42
C GLY A 130 -44.30 -15.73 10.25
N ASP A 131 -44.34 -16.94 9.68
CA ASP A 131 -43.87 -18.19 10.32
C ASP A 131 -42.35 -18.23 10.61
N VAL A 132 -41.60 -17.24 10.13
CA VAL A 132 -40.14 -17.12 10.26
C VAL A 132 -39.84 -15.79 10.94
N ASP A 133 -39.08 -15.82 12.04
CA ASP A 133 -38.61 -14.61 12.72
C ASP A 133 -37.47 -13.97 11.92
N LEU A 134 -37.82 -12.99 11.09
CA LEU A 134 -36.89 -12.28 10.20
C LEU A 134 -35.79 -11.52 10.95
N ALA A 135 -35.88 -11.29 12.25
CA ALA A 135 -34.77 -10.71 13.03
C ALA A 135 -33.66 -11.74 13.35
N SER A 136 -33.97 -13.03 13.25
CA SER A 136 -33.09 -14.14 13.63
C SER A 136 -32.39 -14.84 12.45
N VAL A 137 -32.70 -14.44 11.22
CA VAL A 137 -32.25 -15.16 10.01
C VAL A 137 -30.83 -14.81 9.60
N THR A 138 -30.14 -15.76 8.97
CA THR A 138 -28.76 -15.61 8.49
C THR A 138 -28.66 -16.14 7.07
N PHE A 139 -28.18 -15.30 6.15
CA PHE A 139 -28.05 -15.64 4.72
C PHE A 139 -26.89 -14.89 4.06
N SER A 140 -26.44 -15.38 2.92
CA SER A 140 -25.49 -14.71 2.04
C SER A 140 -26.20 -14.18 0.80
N VAL A 141 -25.64 -13.13 0.18
CA VAL A 141 -26.08 -12.63 -1.13
C VAL A 141 -24.84 -12.49 -2.02
N VAL A 142 -24.85 -13.20 -3.14
CA VAL A 142 -23.73 -13.23 -4.10
C VAL A 142 -24.23 -12.90 -5.50
N THR A 143 -23.34 -12.33 -6.34
CA THR A 143 -23.56 -12.19 -7.77
C THR A 143 -23.03 -13.45 -8.48
N ASP A 144 -22.51 -13.31 -9.70
CA ASP A 144 -21.75 -14.35 -10.39
C ASP A 144 -20.25 -14.30 -10.00
N ASP A 145 -19.65 -13.11 -9.96
CA ASP A 145 -18.24 -12.92 -9.61
C ASP A 145 -17.99 -12.43 -8.16
N ASN A 146 -18.98 -11.79 -7.51
CA ASN A 146 -18.77 -11.03 -6.27
C ASN A 146 -19.64 -11.48 -5.08
N VAL A 147 -19.08 -11.48 -3.87
CA VAL A 147 -19.82 -11.70 -2.62
C VAL A 147 -20.23 -10.35 -2.03
N LEU A 148 -21.53 -10.04 -2.01
CA LEU A 148 -22.07 -8.76 -1.53
C LEU A 148 -22.37 -8.77 -0.04
N LEU A 149 -22.86 -9.91 0.47
CA LEU A 149 -23.15 -10.18 1.87
C LEU A 149 -22.76 -11.62 2.21
N HIS A 150 -22.12 -11.85 3.35
CA HIS A 150 -21.73 -13.18 3.81
C HIS A 150 -22.22 -13.42 5.24
N SER A 151 -23.03 -14.46 5.43
CA SER A 151 -23.59 -14.81 6.76
C SER A 151 -24.25 -13.61 7.45
N PHE A 152 -24.94 -12.77 6.67
CA PHE A 152 -25.58 -11.54 7.13
C PHE A 152 -26.83 -11.84 7.95
N THR A 153 -26.91 -11.21 9.13
CA THR A 153 -28.10 -11.17 9.99
C THR A 153 -28.57 -9.71 10.09
N PRO A 154 -29.86 -9.42 9.87
CA PRO A 154 -30.38 -8.05 9.95
C PRO A 154 -30.45 -7.56 11.40
N GLY A 155 -30.34 -6.24 11.60
CA GLY A 155 -30.68 -5.60 12.88
C GLY A 155 -32.13 -5.11 12.93
N ASP A 156 -32.59 -4.67 14.11
CA ASP A 156 -33.93 -4.09 14.33
C ASP A 156 -34.25 -2.83 13.50
N LYS A 157 -33.25 -2.25 12.80
CA LYS A 157 -33.36 -1.02 12.03
C LYS A 157 -33.40 -1.34 10.53
N PRO A 158 -34.12 -0.55 9.71
CA PRO A 158 -34.04 -0.66 8.26
C PRO A 158 -32.62 -0.39 7.77
N VAL A 159 -32.11 -1.26 6.90
CA VAL A 159 -30.80 -1.13 6.27
C VAL A 159 -30.99 -1.16 4.75
N MET A 160 -30.41 -0.19 4.07
CA MET A 160 -30.19 -0.21 2.63
C MET A 160 -28.70 -0.44 2.39
N LYS A 161 -28.35 -1.46 1.60
CA LYS A 161 -26.97 -1.73 1.18
C LYS A 161 -26.83 -1.32 -0.29
N GLU A 162 -25.96 -0.35 -0.58
CA GLU A 162 -25.65 0.09 -1.95
C GLU A 162 -24.30 -0.48 -2.38
N TYR A 163 -24.30 -1.13 -3.54
CA TYR A 163 -23.12 -1.66 -4.21
C TYR A 163 -23.02 -1.07 -5.61
N LEU A 164 -21.81 -0.98 -6.14
CA LEU A 164 -21.50 -0.61 -7.50
C LEU A 164 -20.60 -1.71 -8.07
N VAL A 165 -21.12 -2.47 -9.04
CA VAL A 165 -20.43 -3.61 -9.67
C VAL A 165 -20.26 -3.38 -11.16
N ASN A 166 -19.18 -3.90 -11.72
CA ASN A 166 -18.90 -3.84 -13.15
C ASN A 166 -19.39 -5.14 -13.81
N ALA A 167 -20.51 -5.10 -14.53
CA ALA A 167 -21.07 -6.26 -15.21
C ALA A 167 -20.45 -6.38 -16.61
N THR A 168 -19.52 -7.32 -16.79
CA THR A 168 -18.83 -7.55 -18.08
C THR A 168 -19.69 -8.33 -19.07
N GLU A 169 -20.57 -9.20 -18.57
CA GLU A 169 -21.56 -9.92 -19.36
C GLU A 169 -22.89 -9.15 -19.50
N ASN A 170 -23.70 -9.51 -20.50
CA ASN A 170 -25.06 -8.98 -20.68
C ASN A 170 -26.09 -9.62 -19.71
N HIS A 171 -25.63 -10.18 -18.59
CA HIS A 171 -26.48 -10.68 -17.51
C HIS A 171 -25.86 -10.36 -16.15
N LEU A 172 -26.72 -10.30 -15.14
CA LEU A 172 -26.33 -10.24 -13.73
C LEU A 172 -27.29 -11.12 -12.93
N ALA A 173 -26.79 -12.13 -12.21
CA ALA A 173 -27.57 -12.85 -11.22
C ALA A 173 -27.40 -12.24 -9.83
N LEU A 174 -28.46 -12.28 -9.01
CA LEU A 174 -28.41 -12.07 -7.56
C LEU A 174 -28.94 -13.33 -6.89
N LYS A 175 -28.06 -14.07 -6.22
CA LYS A 175 -28.35 -15.36 -5.56
C LYS A 175 -28.48 -15.13 -4.06
N PHE A 176 -29.66 -15.39 -3.51
CA PHE A 176 -29.97 -15.33 -2.08
C PHE A 176 -29.83 -16.72 -1.48
N GLN A 177 -28.84 -16.90 -0.60
CA GLN A 177 -28.40 -18.21 -0.10
C GLN A 177 -28.65 -18.30 1.41
N PRO A 178 -29.76 -18.92 1.87
CA PRO A 178 -30.03 -19.09 3.30
C PRO A 178 -29.04 -20.05 3.95
N LEU A 179 -28.60 -19.74 5.18
CA LEU A 179 -27.84 -20.69 5.99
C LEU A 179 -28.72 -21.90 6.34
N LYS A 180 -28.12 -23.09 6.43
CA LYS A 180 -28.84 -24.35 6.67
C LYS A 180 -29.73 -24.30 7.93
N GLY A 181 -31.05 -24.31 7.73
CA GLY A 181 -32.05 -24.21 8.82
C GLY A 181 -32.49 -22.78 9.13
N SER A 182 -32.06 -21.80 8.34
CA SER A 182 -32.47 -20.40 8.37
C SER A 182 -33.28 -20.04 7.11
N ALA A 183 -33.42 -18.76 6.81
CA ALA A 183 -34.07 -18.23 5.61
C ALA A 183 -33.32 -17.00 5.06
N ALA A 184 -33.59 -16.64 3.82
CA ALA A 184 -33.19 -15.36 3.22
C ALA A 184 -34.42 -14.50 2.98
N PHE A 185 -34.29 -13.19 3.03
CA PHE A 185 -35.40 -12.28 2.69
C PHE A 185 -34.89 -10.96 2.10
N VAL A 186 -35.79 -10.25 1.43
CA VAL A 186 -35.54 -8.91 0.88
C VAL A 186 -36.86 -8.14 0.78
N ASN A 187 -36.83 -6.83 1.07
CA ASN A 187 -37.99 -5.95 1.01
C ASN A 187 -38.11 -5.23 -0.35
N ALA A 188 -36.99 -4.78 -0.91
CA ALA A 188 -36.92 -4.21 -2.25
C ALA A 188 -35.53 -4.40 -2.87
N ILE A 189 -35.49 -4.40 -4.21
CA ILE A 189 -34.25 -4.47 -5.01
C ILE A 189 -34.27 -3.33 -6.04
N GLU A 190 -33.18 -2.58 -6.13
CA GLU A 190 -32.85 -1.81 -7.33
C GLU A 190 -31.63 -2.43 -8.02
N VAL A 191 -31.71 -2.64 -9.34
CA VAL A 191 -30.55 -2.87 -10.23
C VAL A 191 -30.63 -1.84 -11.34
N VAL A 192 -29.70 -0.88 -11.35
CA VAL A 192 -29.76 0.33 -12.20
C VAL A 192 -28.40 0.58 -12.82
N ASN A 193 -28.34 0.71 -14.15
CA ASN A 193 -27.13 1.08 -14.87
C ASN A 193 -26.57 2.42 -14.34
N ALA A 194 -25.24 2.53 -14.29
CA ALA A 194 -24.51 3.69 -13.80
C ALA A 194 -23.54 4.25 -14.86
N PRO A 195 -23.10 5.52 -14.77
CA PRO A 195 -22.10 6.08 -15.66
C PRO A 195 -20.70 5.51 -15.40
N ASP A 196 -19.94 5.24 -16.46
CA ASP A 196 -18.56 4.74 -16.34
C ASP A 196 -17.60 5.78 -15.73
N GLU A 197 -17.91 7.07 -15.87
CA GLU A 197 -17.19 8.18 -15.26
C GLU A 197 -17.30 8.25 -13.71
N LEU A 198 -17.99 7.32 -13.06
CA LEU A 198 -18.05 7.24 -11.60
C LEU A 198 -16.78 6.69 -10.93
N ILE A 199 -16.02 5.83 -11.61
CA ILE A 199 -14.79 5.21 -11.09
C ILE A 199 -13.70 5.40 -12.14
N THR A 200 -12.67 6.17 -11.80
CA THR A 200 -11.45 6.25 -12.62
C THR A 200 -10.60 5.02 -12.38
N ASP A 201 -9.88 4.54 -13.40
CA ASP A 201 -9.01 3.36 -13.24
C ASP A 201 -7.83 3.59 -12.29
N SER A 202 -7.45 4.86 -12.07
CA SER A 202 -6.40 5.23 -11.13
C SER A 202 -6.84 6.19 -10.02
N ALA A 203 -6.14 6.10 -8.88
CA ALA A 203 -6.26 6.99 -7.72
C ALA A 203 -4.97 6.99 -6.88
N LEU A 204 -4.85 7.94 -5.94
CA LEU A 204 -3.64 8.10 -5.10
C LEU A 204 -3.70 7.23 -3.84
N ALA A 205 -2.85 6.21 -3.75
CA ALA A 205 -2.64 5.48 -2.50
C ALA A 205 -2.01 6.37 -1.42
N VAL A 206 -2.42 6.18 -0.16
CA VAL A 206 -1.94 6.97 1.00
C VAL A 206 -0.83 6.26 1.78
N ALA A 207 -0.70 4.94 1.65
CA ALA A 207 0.34 4.15 2.29
C ALA A 207 0.63 2.84 1.49
N PRO A 208 1.74 2.75 0.73
CA PRO A 208 2.68 3.83 0.40
C PRO A 208 2.01 4.95 -0.41
N LEU A 209 2.67 6.11 -0.51
CA LEU A 209 2.25 7.18 -1.43
C LEU A 209 2.65 6.80 -2.86
N GLY A 210 1.66 6.71 -3.76
CA GLY A 210 1.85 6.36 -5.16
C GLY A 210 0.53 6.22 -5.90
N GLU A 211 0.54 6.21 -7.23
CA GLU A 211 -0.65 5.96 -8.03
C GLU A 211 -0.90 4.44 -8.14
N ILE A 212 -2.13 4.01 -7.88
CA ILE A 212 -2.61 2.64 -8.13
C ILE A 212 -3.51 2.69 -9.36
N THR A 213 -3.39 1.69 -10.24
CA THR A 213 -4.25 1.46 -11.42
C THR A 213 -5.02 0.14 -11.27
N GLY A 214 -6.01 -0.12 -12.13
CA GLY A 214 -6.82 -1.34 -12.12
C GLY A 214 -8.11 -1.26 -11.30
N LEU A 215 -8.50 -0.06 -10.83
CA LEU A 215 -9.69 0.15 -10.02
C LEU A 215 -11.00 -0.23 -10.74
N VAL A 216 -10.99 -0.37 -12.07
CA VAL A 216 -12.17 -0.85 -12.82
C VAL A 216 -12.45 -2.36 -12.68
N HIS A 217 -11.53 -3.11 -12.08
CA HIS A 217 -11.68 -4.54 -11.81
C HIS A 217 -12.28 -4.83 -10.43
N ASP A 218 -12.24 -3.88 -9.50
CA ASP A 218 -12.84 -4.01 -8.18
C ASP A 218 -14.36 -3.77 -8.22
N ALA A 219 -15.08 -4.48 -7.35
CA ALA A 219 -16.43 -4.11 -6.96
C ALA A 219 -16.40 -3.20 -5.72
N TYR A 220 -17.45 -2.41 -5.54
CA TYR A 220 -17.52 -1.41 -4.48
C TYR A 220 -18.80 -1.56 -3.64
N GLN A 221 -18.68 -1.46 -2.32
CA GLN A 221 -19.79 -1.24 -1.39
C GLN A 221 -19.72 0.21 -0.90
N VAL A 222 -20.74 1.02 -1.17
CA VAL A 222 -20.81 2.40 -0.66
C VAL A 222 -21.16 2.33 0.83
N VAL A 223 -20.23 2.75 1.69
CA VAL A 223 -20.41 2.70 3.15
C VAL A 223 -20.88 4.05 3.69
N TYR A 224 -20.31 5.15 3.19
CA TYR A 224 -20.71 6.51 3.55
C TYR A 224 -20.77 7.42 2.34
N ARG A 225 -21.75 8.32 2.33
CA ARG A 225 -21.84 9.43 1.38
C ARG A 225 -22.38 10.65 2.11
N ILE A 226 -21.54 11.66 2.29
CA ILE A 226 -21.70 12.73 3.26
C ILE A 226 -21.64 14.08 2.52
N ASN A 227 -22.69 14.89 2.70
CA ASN A 227 -22.72 16.30 2.33
C ASN A 227 -22.22 17.12 3.53
N VAL A 228 -21.13 17.88 3.35
CA VAL A 228 -20.37 18.48 4.45
C VAL A 228 -20.73 19.96 4.63
N GLY A 229 -21.06 20.36 5.86
CA GLY A 229 -21.65 21.67 6.16
C GLY A 229 -23.04 21.86 5.55
N GLY A 230 -23.74 20.76 5.26
CA GLY A 230 -24.97 20.76 4.46
C GLY A 230 -26.05 19.79 4.96
N PRO A 231 -27.32 19.99 4.53
CA PRO A 231 -28.41 19.08 4.84
C PRO A 231 -28.32 17.79 4.02
N ALA A 232 -28.96 16.73 4.51
CA ALA A 232 -29.07 15.47 3.79
C ALA A 232 -29.80 15.63 2.44
N ILE A 233 -29.32 14.94 1.40
CA ILE A 233 -29.84 14.98 0.03
C ILE A 233 -30.51 13.64 -0.25
N GLY A 234 -31.84 13.66 -0.44
CA GLY A 234 -32.61 12.47 -0.80
C GLY A 234 -32.56 12.14 -2.31
N PRO A 235 -32.84 10.88 -2.72
CA PRO A 235 -32.70 10.41 -4.11
C PRO A 235 -33.35 11.29 -5.17
N ALA A 236 -34.52 11.86 -4.93
CA ALA A 236 -35.22 12.73 -5.88
C ALA A 236 -34.51 14.07 -6.18
N LYS A 237 -33.36 14.35 -5.56
CA LYS A 237 -32.49 15.52 -5.82
C LYS A 237 -31.13 15.15 -6.44
N ASP A 238 -30.88 13.88 -6.73
CA ASP A 238 -29.66 13.38 -7.38
C ASP A 238 -30.01 12.61 -8.66
N THR A 239 -29.24 12.81 -9.73
CA THR A 239 -29.53 12.21 -11.05
C THR A 239 -29.35 10.69 -11.08
N LEU A 240 -28.59 10.13 -10.14
CA LEU A 240 -28.35 8.69 -9.97
C LEU A 240 -29.16 8.10 -8.81
N GLY A 241 -30.09 8.87 -8.24
CA GLY A 241 -30.95 8.47 -7.13
C GLY A 241 -30.20 8.11 -5.86
N ARG A 242 -28.98 8.65 -5.65
CA ARG A 242 -28.17 8.43 -4.45
C ARG A 242 -28.72 9.22 -3.26
N ARG A 243 -28.41 8.74 -2.06
CA ARG A 243 -28.65 9.46 -0.80
C ARG A 243 -27.34 10.00 -0.26
N TRP A 244 -27.34 11.25 0.19
CA TRP A 244 -26.24 11.89 0.93
C TRP A 244 -26.73 12.23 2.34
N GLU A 245 -25.94 11.92 3.34
CA GLU A 245 -26.21 12.23 4.75
C GLU A 245 -25.58 13.58 5.14
N SER A 246 -25.93 14.13 6.31
CA SER A 246 -25.32 15.36 6.83
C SER A 246 -24.12 15.01 7.71
N ASP A 247 -23.03 15.78 7.63
CA ASP A 247 -21.78 15.48 8.33
C ASP A 247 -21.83 15.66 9.86
N ALA A 248 -22.91 16.24 10.39
CA ALA A 248 -23.12 16.51 11.81
C ALA A 248 -23.09 15.29 12.75
N ALA A 249 -23.05 14.05 12.23
CA ALA A 249 -22.81 12.82 12.99
C ALA A 249 -21.33 12.37 13.02
N TYR A 250 -20.50 12.88 12.10
CA TYR A 250 -19.13 12.43 11.85
C TYR A 250 -18.07 13.45 12.26
N VAL A 251 -18.43 14.74 12.33
CA VAL A 251 -17.58 15.82 12.86
C VAL A 251 -17.16 15.54 14.31
N GLN A 252 -15.85 15.50 14.58
CA GLN A 252 -15.30 15.23 15.91
C GLN A 252 -15.45 16.42 16.88
N SER A 253 -15.33 17.66 16.39
CA SER A 253 -15.41 18.89 17.19
C SER A 253 -16.25 19.93 16.45
N LYS A 254 -17.46 20.19 16.93
CA LYS A 254 -18.43 21.07 16.23
C LYS A 254 -18.10 22.55 16.39
N GLU A 255 -17.37 22.86 17.45
CA GLU A 255 -16.85 24.17 17.81
C GLU A 255 -15.68 24.59 16.90
N ALA A 256 -15.01 23.62 16.27
CA ALA A 256 -13.93 23.85 15.30
C ALA A 256 -14.44 24.08 13.87
N VAL A 257 -15.72 23.76 13.60
CA VAL A 257 -16.35 23.81 12.28
C VAL A 257 -17.29 25.02 12.18
N LYS A 258 -17.32 25.64 11.00
CA LYS A 258 -18.30 26.65 10.63
C LYS A 258 -18.88 26.33 9.26
N ASP A 259 -20.17 26.01 9.24
CA ASP A 259 -20.90 25.71 8.01
C ASP A 259 -21.07 26.96 7.15
N VAL A 260 -20.97 26.77 5.84
CA VAL A 260 -21.17 27.81 4.81
C VAL A 260 -21.91 27.20 3.63
N SER A 261 -22.82 27.96 3.02
CA SER A 261 -23.53 27.53 1.81
C SER A 261 -23.83 28.70 0.89
N VAL A 262 -23.95 28.39 -0.40
CA VAL A 262 -24.26 29.32 -1.49
C VAL A 262 -25.43 28.77 -2.31
N PRO A 263 -26.13 29.61 -3.11
CA PRO A 263 -27.09 29.12 -4.09
C PRO A 263 -26.41 28.16 -5.08
N THR A 264 -27.09 27.09 -5.50
CA THR A 264 -26.55 26.12 -6.48
C THR A 264 -26.23 26.75 -7.84
N SER A 265 -26.83 27.89 -8.17
CA SER A 265 -26.51 28.71 -9.35
C SER A 265 -25.13 29.37 -9.31
N THR A 266 -24.47 29.39 -8.16
CA THR A 266 -23.08 29.87 -8.01
C THR A 266 -22.07 28.81 -8.46
N ILE A 267 -22.44 27.52 -8.42
CA ILE A 267 -21.56 26.41 -8.77
C ILE A 267 -21.41 26.30 -10.29
N LYS A 268 -20.18 26.48 -10.78
CA LYS A 268 -19.84 26.43 -12.21
C LYS A 268 -19.04 25.17 -12.50
N PHE A 269 -19.59 24.22 -13.25
CA PHE A 269 -18.83 23.06 -13.72
C PHE A 269 -17.96 23.47 -14.92
N PRO A 270 -16.62 23.38 -14.84
CA PRO A 270 -15.73 23.61 -15.98
C PRO A 270 -16.00 22.66 -17.15
N ASP A 271 -15.55 23.04 -18.34
CA ASP A 271 -15.62 22.17 -19.53
C ASP A 271 -14.78 20.90 -19.30
N GLY A 272 -15.42 19.73 -19.45
CA GLY A 272 -14.83 18.42 -19.16
C GLY A 272 -15.14 17.86 -17.76
N THR A 273 -15.60 18.67 -16.80
CA THR A 273 -15.96 18.17 -15.46
C THR A 273 -17.32 17.44 -15.47
N SER A 274 -17.37 16.21 -14.95
CA SER A 274 -18.62 15.46 -14.80
C SER A 274 -19.62 16.18 -13.88
N ARG A 275 -20.89 16.18 -14.31
CA ARG A 275 -22.06 16.62 -13.53
C ARG A 275 -22.78 15.46 -12.84
N LEU A 276 -22.32 14.22 -13.05
CA LEU A 276 -22.90 12.99 -12.52
C LEU A 276 -22.14 12.48 -11.29
N VAL A 277 -20.82 12.72 -11.23
CA VAL A 277 -19.96 12.35 -10.09
C VAL A 277 -20.51 12.86 -8.76
N ALA A 278 -20.95 14.12 -8.65
CA ALA A 278 -21.77 14.59 -7.52
C ALA A 278 -22.71 15.74 -7.94
N PRO A 279 -23.91 15.86 -7.34
CA PRO A 279 -24.85 16.92 -7.67
C PRO A 279 -24.36 18.28 -7.14
N ALA A 280 -24.73 19.37 -7.83
CA ALA A 280 -24.35 20.74 -7.46
C ALA A 280 -24.71 21.13 -6.01
N LEU A 281 -25.66 20.43 -5.38
CA LEU A 281 -26.04 20.60 -3.97
C LEU A 281 -24.91 20.24 -2.98
N VAL A 282 -23.97 19.36 -3.35
CA VAL A 282 -22.82 19.00 -2.50
C VAL A 282 -21.82 20.15 -2.49
N TYR A 283 -21.36 20.56 -3.68
CA TYR A 283 -20.44 21.70 -3.86
C TYR A 283 -21.01 23.04 -3.37
N ALA A 284 -22.34 23.17 -3.27
CA ALA A 284 -23.02 24.36 -2.75
C ALA A 284 -23.00 24.50 -1.22
N SER A 285 -22.60 23.46 -0.48
CA SER A 285 -22.29 23.53 0.96
C SER A 285 -20.81 23.23 1.20
N ALA A 286 -20.28 23.74 2.30
CA ALA A 286 -18.99 23.33 2.85
C ALA A 286 -18.95 23.54 4.36
N ALA A 287 -18.14 22.74 5.03
CA ALA A 287 -17.63 23.07 6.36
C ALA A 287 -16.26 23.73 6.20
N LYS A 288 -16.07 24.89 6.84
CA LYS A 288 -14.78 25.58 6.92
C LYS A 288 -14.32 25.77 8.37
N MET A 289 -13.12 26.30 8.59
CA MET A 289 -12.62 26.54 9.95
C MET A 289 -13.49 27.55 10.72
N ALA A 290 -13.83 27.22 11.96
CA ALA A 290 -14.39 28.21 12.87
C ALA A 290 -13.38 29.34 13.15
N ASP A 291 -13.90 30.50 13.53
CA ASP A 291 -13.05 31.54 14.11
C ASP A 291 -12.69 31.11 15.53
N ALA A 292 -11.41 31.22 15.88
CA ALA A 292 -10.87 30.73 17.15
C ALA A 292 -10.37 31.86 18.05
N ASP A 293 -10.69 33.12 17.72
CA ASP A 293 -10.29 34.34 18.45
C ASP A 293 -8.75 34.46 18.68
N VAL A 294 -7.96 33.82 17.80
CA VAL A 294 -6.49 33.84 17.83
C VAL A 294 -5.92 34.27 16.48
N ALA A 295 -4.78 34.96 16.50
CA ALA A 295 -4.15 35.54 15.31
C ALA A 295 -3.67 34.51 14.26
N SER A 296 -3.52 33.24 14.64
CA SER A 296 -3.11 32.15 13.74
C SER A 296 -3.70 30.82 14.21
N PRO A 297 -4.90 30.43 13.74
CA PRO A 297 -5.50 29.15 14.10
C PRO A 297 -4.70 27.99 13.49
N ASN A 298 -4.25 27.06 14.33
CA ASN A 298 -3.50 25.87 13.92
C ASN A 298 -4.17 24.61 14.47
N PHE A 299 -5.24 24.18 13.79
CA PHE A 299 -5.97 22.95 14.08
C PHE A 299 -6.57 22.38 12.79
N ASN A 300 -6.82 21.06 12.77
CA ASN A 300 -7.42 20.39 11.62
C ASN A 300 -8.89 20.07 11.88
N LEU A 301 -9.76 20.44 10.93
CA LEU A 301 -11.12 19.90 10.86
C LEU A 301 -11.04 18.39 10.72
N THR A 302 -11.88 17.65 11.44
CA THR A 302 -11.77 16.18 11.50
C THR A 302 -13.14 15.53 11.48
N TRP A 303 -13.36 14.68 10.47
CA TRP A 303 -14.48 13.75 10.39
C TRP A 303 -13.96 12.34 10.64
N LYS A 304 -14.70 11.53 11.41
CA LYS A 304 -14.38 10.11 11.64
C LYS A 304 -15.52 9.21 11.20
N VAL A 305 -15.17 8.12 10.53
CA VAL A 305 -16.10 7.08 10.08
C VAL A 305 -15.60 5.70 10.50
N ASP A 306 -16.54 4.76 10.71
CA ASP A 306 -16.24 3.40 11.13
C ASP A 306 -15.96 2.52 9.91
N VAL A 307 -14.81 1.84 9.89
CA VAL A 307 -14.36 1.01 8.77
C VAL A 307 -13.94 -0.37 9.26
N ASP A 308 -14.00 -1.35 8.37
CA ASP A 308 -13.44 -2.67 8.63
C ASP A 308 -11.93 -2.64 8.30
N ALA A 309 -11.08 -3.01 9.26
CA ALA A 309 -9.64 -3.04 9.08
C ALA A 309 -9.17 -4.06 8.02
N SER A 310 -10.04 -5.00 7.65
CA SER A 310 -9.77 -6.11 6.72
C SER A 310 -9.83 -5.72 5.24
N PHE A 311 -10.32 -4.52 4.92
CA PHE A 311 -10.57 -4.06 3.54
C PHE A 311 -9.80 -2.78 3.19
N SER A 312 -9.59 -2.58 1.88
CA SER A 312 -9.18 -1.29 1.31
C SER A 312 -10.40 -0.44 0.96
N TYR A 313 -10.22 0.88 0.93
CA TYR A 313 -11.27 1.85 0.74
C TYR A 313 -10.86 2.91 -0.28
N LEU A 314 -11.75 3.18 -1.23
CA LEU A 314 -11.68 4.36 -2.08
C LEU A 314 -12.38 5.51 -1.35
N VAL A 315 -11.60 6.52 -0.98
CA VAL A 315 -12.07 7.73 -0.30
C VAL A 315 -12.05 8.86 -1.33
N ARG A 316 -13.24 9.34 -1.70
CA ARG A 316 -13.43 10.48 -2.61
C ARG A 316 -13.77 11.72 -1.80
N LEU A 317 -12.97 12.76 -1.96
CA LEU A 317 -13.16 14.05 -1.31
C LEU A 317 -13.62 15.09 -2.33
N PHE A 318 -14.67 15.84 -1.99
CA PHE A 318 -15.29 16.84 -2.86
C PHE A 318 -15.00 18.24 -2.36
N PHE A 319 -14.62 19.12 -3.29
CA PHE A 319 -14.18 20.49 -3.03
C PHE A 319 -14.81 21.47 -4.03
N ALA A 320 -15.17 22.65 -3.57
CA ALA A 320 -15.43 23.83 -4.39
C ALA A 320 -15.22 25.08 -3.53
N ASP A 321 -14.41 26.02 -4.00
CA ASP A 321 -14.13 27.23 -3.22
C ASP A 321 -15.31 28.21 -3.27
N ILE A 322 -16.15 28.13 -2.24
CA ILE A 322 -17.29 29.02 -2.01
C ILE A 322 -17.00 30.05 -0.90
N VAL A 323 -15.73 30.26 -0.53
CA VAL A 323 -15.28 30.93 0.70
C VAL A 323 -14.31 32.09 0.43
N SER A 324 -13.46 31.96 -0.59
CA SER A 324 -12.48 32.96 -1.02
C SER A 324 -13.11 34.09 -1.84
N LYS A 325 -12.40 35.22 -1.93
CA LYS A 325 -12.84 36.39 -2.74
C LYS A 325 -12.04 36.59 -4.01
N ALA A 326 -10.90 35.92 -4.13
CA ALA A 326 -10.01 35.91 -5.27
C ALA A 326 -9.41 34.51 -5.45
N THR A 327 -8.80 34.24 -6.60
CA THR A 327 -7.96 33.06 -6.81
C THR A 327 -6.63 33.21 -6.06
N ASN A 328 -5.97 32.09 -5.72
CA ASN A 328 -4.75 32.05 -4.90
C ASN A 328 -4.91 32.66 -3.49
N ASP A 329 -6.14 32.68 -2.94
CA ASP A 329 -6.46 33.19 -1.59
C ASP A 329 -6.35 32.09 -0.52
N LEU A 330 -6.52 30.81 -0.88
CA LEU A 330 -6.69 29.69 0.06
C LEU A 330 -5.77 28.49 -0.28
N TYR A 331 -4.87 28.16 0.65
CA TYR A 331 -3.97 27.01 0.58
C TYR A 331 -4.09 26.15 1.84
N PHE A 332 -4.49 24.89 1.69
CA PHE A 332 -4.69 23.97 2.81
C PHE A 332 -4.12 22.57 2.56
N ASP A 333 -3.78 21.88 3.64
CA ASP A 333 -3.33 20.50 3.61
C ASP A 333 -4.50 19.54 3.84
N VAL A 334 -4.49 18.41 3.14
CA VAL A 334 -5.47 17.32 3.27
C VAL A 334 -4.78 16.12 3.90
N TYR A 335 -5.37 15.57 4.97
CA TYR A 335 -4.86 14.42 5.69
C TYR A 335 -5.89 13.28 5.69
N LEU A 336 -5.40 12.05 5.53
CA LEU A 336 -6.16 10.82 5.68
C LEU A 336 -5.47 9.99 6.76
N SER A 337 -6.19 9.71 7.84
CA SER A 337 -5.70 9.03 9.04
C SER A 337 -4.39 9.60 9.60
N GLY A 338 -4.31 10.94 9.69
CA GLY A 338 -3.14 11.66 10.18
C GLY A 338 -1.93 11.65 9.25
N ARG A 339 -1.96 10.96 8.10
CA ARG A 339 -0.96 11.10 7.03
C ARG A 339 -1.37 12.22 6.09
N LYS A 340 -0.43 13.10 5.71
CA LYS A 340 -0.70 14.13 4.70
C LYS A 340 -0.83 13.47 3.33
N ALA A 341 -1.99 13.60 2.70
CA ALA A 341 -2.32 13.01 1.40
C ALA A 341 -2.25 14.04 0.27
N VAL A 342 -2.44 15.33 0.57
CA VAL A 342 -2.10 16.47 -0.30
C VAL A 342 -1.53 17.58 0.58
N SER A 343 -0.47 18.26 0.13
CA SER A 343 -0.01 19.50 0.76
C SER A 343 -0.27 20.70 -0.14
N GLY A 344 -0.61 21.86 0.44
CA GLY A 344 -0.79 23.11 -0.29
C GLY A 344 -1.84 23.03 -1.42
N LEU A 345 -2.96 22.35 -1.17
CA LEU A 345 -4.08 22.30 -2.10
C LEU A 345 -4.67 23.71 -2.25
N ASP A 346 -4.50 24.29 -3.43
CA ASP A 346 -5.24 25.45 -3.90
C ASP A 346 -6.27 25.00 -4.94
N LEU A 347 -7.53 25.32 -4.67
CA LEU A 347 -8.64 24.92 -5.53
C LEU A 347 -8.68 25.73 -6.82
N SER A 348 -8.12 26.95 -6.85
CA SER A 348 -8.16 27.80 -8.03
C SER A 348 -7.22 27.34 -9.15
N THR A 349 -6.05 26.76 -8.85
CA THR A 349 -5.21 26.12 -9.87
C THR A 349 -5.78 24.78 -10.35
N VAL A 350 -6.26 23.90 -9.46
CA VAL A 350 -6.75 22.56 -9.87
C VAL A 350 -8.13 22.56 -10.51
N ALA A 351 -8.98 23.56 -10.23
CA ALA A 351 -10.34 23.68 -10.79
C ALA A 351 -10.44 24.65 -11.98
N GLY A 352 -9.33 24.93 -12.67
CA GLY A 352 -9.33 25.64 -13.96
C GLY A 352 -9.35 27.17 -13.89
N GLY A 353 -8.98 27.77 -12.75
CA GLY A 353 -8.87 29.22 -12.58
C GLY A 353 -10.16 29.93 -12.14
N GLU A 354 -11.24 29.19 -11.85
CA GLU A 354 -12.52 29.75 -11.41
C GLU A 354 -12.83 29.45 -9.93
N LEU A 355 -13.45 30.41 -9.24
CA LEU A 355 -14.05 30.20 -7.93
C LEU A 355 -15.39 29.47 -8.05
N ALA A 356 -15.79 28.75 -7.00
CA ALA A 356 -16.96 27.87 -6.94
C ALA A 356 -17.01 26.80 -8.05
N ALA A 357 -15.84 26.44 -8.60
CA ALA A 357 -15.67 25.34 -9.54
C ALA A 357 -15.55 23.99 -8.80
N PRO A 358 -16.36 22.98 -9.15
CA PRO A 358 -16.25 21.61 -8.62
C PRO A 358 -14.91 20.95 -8.93
N TYR A 359 -14.29 20.42 -7.88
CA TYR A 359 -13.14 19.53 -7.92
C TYR A 359 -13.40 18.32 -7.02
N TYR A 360 -12.91 17.15 -7.40
CA TYR A 360 -12.88 15.99 -6.53
C TYR A 360 -11.54 15.26 -6.67
N LYS A 361 -11.14 14.54 -5.62
CA LYS A 361 -9.92 13.72 -5.65
C LYS A 361 -10.13 12.41 -4.91
N ASP A 362 -9.61 11.35 -5.53
CA ASP A 362 -9.77 9.98 -5.08
C ASP A 362 -8.47 9.45 -4.46
N PHE A 363 -8.62 8.76 -3.34
CA PHE A 363 -7.53 8.24 -2.54
C PHE A 363 -7.78 6.78 -2.16
N VAL A 364 -6.76 5.92 -2.28
CA VAL A 364 -6.83 4.52 -1.82
C VAL A 364 -6.23 4.39 -0.42
N VAL A 365 -7.04 3.90 0.52
CA VAL A 365 -6.73 3.76 1.94
C VAL A 365 -6.86 2.28 2.32
N ASN A 366 -5.73 1.62 2.59
CA ASN A 366 -5.75 0.30 3.23
C ASN A 366 -5.95 0.49 4.75
N SER A 367 -7.10 0.05 5.27
CA SER A 367 -7.46 0.27 6.67
C SER A 367 -6.54 -0.43 7.67
N SER A 368 -5.86 -1.51 7.31
CA SER A 368 -4.87 -2.14 8.20
C SER A 368 -3.62 -1.28 8.45
N ALA A 369 -3.27 -0.39 7.50
CA ALA A 369 -2.10 0.49 7.57
C ALA A 369 -2.44 1.93 8.01
N LEU A 370 -3.74 2.24 8.13
CA LEU A 370 -4.30 3.58 8.28
C LEU A 370 -5.45 3.69 9.29
N ALA A 371 -6.03 2.62 9.82
CA ALA A 371 -6.92 2.76 10.98
C ALA A 371 -6.11 3.33 12.17
N GLY A 372 -6.70 4.28 12.89
CA GLY A 372 -6.14 4.72 14.17
C GLY A 372 -6.17 3.60 15.21
N ALA A 373 -5.59 3.85 16.39
CA ALA A 373 -5.73 2.94 17.53
C ALA A 373 -7.20 2.77 18.02
N ASP A 374 -8.12 3.56 17.47
CA ASP A 374 -9.57 3.51 17.65
C ASP A 374 -10.32 2.77 16.52
N GLY A 375 -9.62 2.19 15.54
CA GLY A 375 -10.21 1.41 14.44
C GLY A 375 -10.93 2.23 13.36
N LYS A 376 -10.90 3.57 13.45
CA LYS A 376 -11.63 4.48 12.56
C LYS A 376 -10.74 5.04 11.45
N LEU A 377 -11.37 5.34 10.32
CA LEU A 377 -10.81 6.22 9.28
C LEU A 377 -11.09 7.67 9.67
N SER A 378 -10.07 8.53 9.66
CA SER A 378 -10.27 9.99 9.77
C SER A 378 -9.96 10.70 8.46
N VAL A 379 -10.86 11.60 8.08
CA VAL A 379 -10.63 12.61 7.04
C VAL A 379 -10.35 13.92 7.76
N GLN A 380 -9.30 14.63 7.38
CA GLN A 380 -8.96 15.92 8.00
C GLN A 380 -8.50 16.95 6.96
N VAL A 381 -8.85 18.22 7.18
CA VAL A 381 -8.27 19.35 6.44
C VAL A 381 -7.79 20.40 7.42
N GLY A 382 -6.66 21.05 7.13
CA GLY A 382 -6.06 22.06 8.00
C GLY A 382 -5.18 23.05 7.23
N PRO A 383 -4.87 24.21 7.81
CA PRO A 383 -4.14 25.26 7.10
C PRO A 383 -2.69 24.84 6.82
N MET A 384 -2.12 25.31 5.71
CA MET A 384 -0.74 24.97 5.32
C MET A 384 0.34 25.55 6.28
N GLY A 385 0.00 26.53 7.11
CA GLY A 385 0.86 27.06 8.17
C GLY A 385 2.02 27.96 7.71
N GLN A 386 2.09 28.28 6.41
CA GLN A 386 2.99 29.27 5.83
C GLN A 386 2.23 30.59 5.57
N ASP A 387 2.93 31.68 5.27
CA ASP A 387 2.33 33.00 4.92
C ASP A 387 1.69 33.01 3.50
N THR A 388 1.05 31.90 3.12
CA THR A 388 0.44 31.63 1.81
C THR A 388 -1.05 31.96 1.85
N GLY A 389 -1.37 33.25 1.82
CA GLY A 389 -2.75 33.74 1.75
C GLY A 389 -3.52 33.60 3.07
N ARG A 390 -4.75 33.10 3.00
CA ARG A 390 -5.69 33.02 4.11
C ARG A 390 -5.55 31.71 4.88
N VAL A 391 -5.37 31.83 6.20
CA VAL A 391 -5.41 30.69 7.14
C VAL A 391 -6.85 30.20 7.29
N ASP A 392 -7.25 29.26 6.43
CA ASP A 392 -8.54 28.57 6.45
C ASP A 392 -8.36 27.16 5.85
N ALA A 393 -9.40 26.33 5.93
CA ALA A 393 -9.48 25.04 5.23
C ALA A 393 -10.96 24.69 5.04
N LEU A 394 -11.31 24.01 3.94
CA LEU A 394 -12.70 23.65 3.64
C LEU A 394 -12.85 22.25 3.03
N LEU A 395 -14.06 21.70 3.16
CA LEU A 395 -14.49 20.44 2.55
C LEU A 395 -15.98 20.50 2.24
N ASN A 396 -16.41 20.03 1.06
CA ASN A 396 -17.80 20.10 0.60
C ASN A 396 -18.52 18.74 0.66
N GLY A 397 -17.77 17.64 0.57
CA GLY A 397 -18.33 16.30 0.69
C GLY A 397 -17.28 15.21 0.89
N VAL A 398 -17.74 14.04 1.35
CA VAL A 398 -16.94 12.81 1.47
C VAL A 398 -17.77 11.62 0.98
N GLU A 399 -17.20 10.77 0.14
CA GLU A 399 -17.76 9.46 -0.20
C GLU A 399 -16.71 8.38 0.11
N VAL A 400 -17.14 7.30 0.76
CA VAL A 400 -16.27 6.21 1.23
C VAL A 400 -16.84 4.90 0.72
N LEU A 401 -16.13 4.30 -0.23
CA LEU A 401 -16.47 3.02 -0.83
C LEU A 401 -15.49 1.95 -0.34
N LYS A 402 -15.99 0.88 0.27
CA LYS A 402 -15.19 -0.33 0.52
C LYS A 402 -14.94 -1.02 -0.82
N MET A 403 -13.68 -1.37 -1.10
CA MET A 403 -13.25 -2.12 -2.28
C MET A 403 -13.37 -3.62 -2.01
N SER A 404 -13.52 -4.42 -3.07
CA SER A 404 -13.39 -5.88 -2.99
C SER A 404 -12.02 -6.29 -2.46
N ASN A 405 -11.97 -7.47 -1.84
CA ASN A 405 -10.70 -8.16 -1.60
C ASN A 405 -10.30 -9.01 -2.82
N SER A 406 -9.13 -9.66 -2.74
CA SER A 406 -8.50 -10.43 -3.82
C SER A 406 -9.29 -11.65 -4.34
N VAL A 407 -10.48 -11.94 -3.78
CA VAL A 407 -11.42 -12.99 -4.22
C VAL A 407 -12.83 -12.44 -4.50
N GLY A 408 -12.96 -11.15 -4.82
CA GLY A 408 -14.23 -10.53 -5.21
C GLY A 408 -15.25 -10.38 -4.06
N SER A 409 -14.82 -10.49 -2.81
CA SER A 409 -15.72 -10.32 -1.67
C SER A 409 -15.69 -8.91 -1.11
N LEU A 410 -16.87 -8.39 -0.78
CA LEU A 410 -17.10 -7.14 -0.06
C LEU A 410 -17.56 -7.38 1.39
N ASP A 411 -17.70 -8.64 1.81
CA ASP A 411 -18.21 -9.02 3.14
C ASP A 411 -17.63 -10.39 3.53
N GLY A 412 -16.78 -10.43 4.54
CA GLY A 412 -16.07 -11.65 4.96
C GLY A 412 -14.85 -12.05 4.11
N GLU A 413 -14.26 -13.20 4.44
CA GLU A 413 -12.93 -13.63 3.93
C GLU A 413 -12.96 -14.48 2.65
N PHE A 414 -14.13 -14.82 2.10
CA PHE A 414 -14.26 -15.84 1.04
C PHE A 414 -14.96 -15.31 -0.21
N GLY A 415 -14.49 -15.73 -1.38
CA GLY A 415 -15.08 -15.43 -2.70
C GLY A 415 -16.23 -16.37 -3.07
N VAL A 416 -16.86 -16.12 -4.23
CA VAL A 416 -18.01 -16.91 -4.72
C VAL A 416 -17.64 -18.37 -5.02
N ASP A 417 -16.38 -18.62 -5.40
CA ASP A 417 -15.81 -19.95 -5.63
C ASP A 417 -15.35 -20.68 -4.34
N GLY A 418 -15.44 -20.01 -3.19
CA GLY A 418 -14.99 -20.52 -1.89
C GLY A 418 -13.49 -20.39 -1.63
N GLN A 419 -12.70 -19.72 -2.49
CA GLN A 419 -11.33 -19.36 -2.15
C GLN A 419 -11.31 -18.34 -1.00
N LYS A 420 -10.38 -18.51 -0.06
CA LYS A 420 -10.12 -17.48 0.97
C LYS A 420 -9.24 -16.39 0.35
N ALA A 421 -9.61 -15.13 0.58
CA ALA A 421 -8.78 -13.95 0.33
C ALA A 421 -7.36 -14.14 0.86
N ASP A 422 -6.35 -13.75 0.09
CA ASP A 422 -4.98 -13.73 0.59
C ASP A 422 -4.85 -12.64 1.65
N ASP A 423 -4.62 -13.06 2.88
CA ASP A 423 -4.40 -12.22 4.06
C ASP A 423 -2.93 -11.72 4.15
N GLY A 424 -2.18 -11.86 3.06
CA GLY A 424 -0.74 -11.60 2.99
C GLY A 424 0.08 -12.57 3.86
N SER A 425 -0.54 -13.60 4.44
CA SER A 425 0.08 -14.50 5.41
C SER A 425 0.57 -15.81 4.81
N GLY A 426 0.63 -15.94 3.47
CA GLY A 426 1.10 -17.14 2.76
C GLY A 426 2.38 -17.76 3.35
N GLY A 427 3.38 -16.93 3.71
CA GLY A 427 4.61 -17.38 4.36
C GLY A 427 4.43 -18.04 5.74
N ARG A 428 3.37 -17.70 6.51
CA ARG A 428 3.12 -18.27 7.85
C ARG A 428 2.60 -19.71 7.80
N LYS A 429 1.88 -20.11 6.74
CA LYS A 429 1.34 -21.48 6.61
C LYS A 429 2.46 -22.53 6.48
N ALA A 430 3.55 -22.19 5.79
CA ALA A 430 4.76 -23.02 5.74
C ALA A 430 5.47 -23.12 7.11
N VAL A 431 5.64 -21.99 7.79
CA VAL A 431 6.31 -21.93 9.11
C VAL A 431 5.58 -22.76 10.17
N ALA A 432 4.24 -22.81 10.15
CA ALA A 432 3.47 -23.64 11.08
C ALA A 432 3.80 -25.15 10.93
N ALA A 433 3.86 -25.67 9.70
CA ALA A 433 4.18 -27.07 9.43
C ALA A 433 5.62 -27.42 9.86
N VAL A 434 6.59 -26.54 9.55
CA VAL A 434 7.99 -26.71 10.00
C VAL A 434 8.10 -26.63 11.53
N GLY A 435 7.32 -25.78 12.19
CA GLY A 435 7.25 -25.68 13.64
C GLY A 435 6.83 -26.97 14.33
N PHE A 436 5.78 -27.64 13.84
CA PHE A 436 5.37 -28.95 14.36
C PHE A 436 6.43 -30.05 14.13
N ALA A 437 7.11 -30.04 12.98
CA ALA A 437 8.20 -30.98 12.69
C ALA A 437 9.40 -30.77 13.64
N MET A 438 9.81 -29.51 13.86
CA MET A 438 10.89 -29.18 14.80
C MET A 438 10.52 -29.50 16.25
N MET A 439 9.25 -29.34 16.65
CA MET A 439 8.79 -29.69 18.00
C MET A 439 8.93 -31.20 18.27
N PHE A 440 8.51 -32.06 17.31
CA PHE A 440 8.71 -33.51 17.42
C PHE A 440 10.19 -33.91 17.42
N GLY A 441 11.01 -33.27 16.57
CA GLY A 441 12.46 -33.47 16.55
C GLY A 441 13.12 -33.11 17.89
N ALA A 442 12.71 -32.01 18.52
CA ALA A 442 13.22 -31.57 19.81
C ALA A 442 12.89 -32.56 20.95
N PHE A 443 11.66 -33.09 20.99
CA PHE A 443 11.28 -34.11 21.99
C PHE A 443 12.04 -35.44 21.79
N ALA A 444 12.24 -35.88 20.53
CA ALA A 444 13.07 -37.05 20.23
C ALA A 444 14.53 -36.83 20.64
N GLY A 445 15.08 -35.65 20.36
CA GLY A 445 16.44 -35.25 20.76
C GLY A 445 16.63 -35.20 22.28
N LEU A 446 15.66 -34.65 23.02
CA LEU A 446 15.66 -34.65 24.49
C LEU A 446 15.60 -36.06 25.07
N GLY A 447 14.75 -36.94 24.51
CA GLY A 447 14.72 -38.36 24.90
C GLY A 447 16.06 -39.05 24.71
N ALA A 448 16.70 -38.83 23.55
CA ALA A 448 18.04 -39.37 23.27
C ALA A 448 19.11 -38.79 24.21
N MET A 449 19.06 -37.49 24.56
CA MET A 449 19.98 -36.87 25.52
C MET A 449 19.81 -37.44 26.93
N VAL A 450 18.57 -37.63 27.43
CA VAL A 450 18.33 -38.21 28.77
C VAL A 450 18.86 -39.65 28.86
N VAL A 451 18.65 -40.47 27.82
CA VAL A 451 19.20 -41.85 27.76
C VAL A 451 20.74 -41.85 27.71
N LYS A 452 21.36 -40.83 27.08
CA LYS A 452 22.81 -40.66 27.00
C LYS A 452 23.41 -40.11 28.30
N TRP A 453 22.65 -39.31 29.06
CA TRP A 453 23.03 -38.76 30.37
C TRP A 453 23.00 -39.83 31.46
N TYR A 454 22.01 -40.73 31.44
CA TYR A 454 21.91 -41.89 32.35
C TYR A 454 23.02 -42.96 32.21
N LYS A 455 23.98 -42.78 31.29
CA LYS A 455 24.99 -43.79 30.90
C LYS A 455 26.42 -43.26 30.77
N ARG A 456 26.81 -42.20 31.51
CA ARG A 456 28.22 -41.77 31.58
C ARG A 456 28.74 -41.63 33.02
N PRO A 457 30.03 -41.96 33.29
CA PRO A 457 30.63 -41.83 34.62
C PRO A 457 30.97 -40.37 34.99
N GLN A 458 31.46 -40.21 36.21
CA GLN A 458 32.12 -39.00 36.72
C GLN A 458 33.32 -38.54 35.85
N ASP A 459 33.86 -37.36 36.19
CA ASP A 459 35.11 -36.77 35.68
C ASP A 459 35.05 -36.06 34.31
N TRP A 460 34.22 -35.01 34.23
CA TRP A 460 34.47 -33.86 33.36
C TRP A 460 34.03 -32.57 34.07
N GLU A 461 34.95 -31.92 34.78
CA GLU A 461 34.77 -30.54 35.25
C GLU A 461 35.41 -29.54 34.27
N ARG A 462 34.87 -28.32 34.25
CA ARG A 462 35.39 -27.10 33.60
C ARG A 462 35.53 -27.14 32.06
N ARG A 463 34.48 -26.65 31.41
CA ARG A 463 34.58 -25.36 30.70
C ARG A 463 33.22 -24.65 30.69
N GLU A 464 33.26 -23.34 30.43
CA GLU A 464 32.22 -22.39 30.84
C GLU A 464 30.86 -22.54 30.14
N SER A 465 29.82 -22.05 30.81
CA SER A 465 28.42 -22.23 30.43
C SER A 465 27.92 -21.18 29.44
N PHE A 466 27.47 -21.62 28.26
CA PHE A 466 26.61 -20.82 27.38
C PHE A 466 25.15 -20.90 27.85
N SER A 467 24.76 -20.04 28.80
CA SER A 467 23.35 -19.86 29.19
C SER A 467 23.10 -18.51 29.88
N SER A 468 22.88 -17.47 29.08
CA SER A 468 22.34 -16.17 29.53
C SER A 468 21.23 -15.62 28.62
N TRP A 469 20.61 -16.49 27.81
CA TRP A 469 19.28 -16.24 27.25
C TRP A 469 18.27 -16.34 28.39
N LEU A 470 18.03 -15.23 29.10
CA LEU A 470 16.74 -14.79 29.68
C LEU A 470 16.93 -13.59 30.66
N LEU A 471 16.69 -12.37 30.17
CA LEU A 471 16.14 -11.21 30.93
C LEU A 471 17.11 -10.57 31.99
N PRO A 472 16.95 -9.30 32.44
CA PRO A 472 15.69 -8.60 32.72
C PRO A 472 15.51 -7.16 32.21
N ILE A 473 14.27 -6.69 32.33
CA ILE A 473 13.85 -5.29 32.25
C ILE A 473 14.33 -4.55 33.51
N HIS A 474 15.02 -3.42 33.36
CA HIS A 474 15.39 -2.56 34.47
C HIS A 474 14.53 -1.28 34.55
N THR A 475 13.41 -1.37 35.25
CA THR A 475 12.75 -0.20 35.86
C THR A 475 13.45 0.13 37.18
N GLY A 476 13.89 1.37 37.38
CA GLY A 476 14.52 1.76 38.64
C GLY A 476 14.76 3.26 38.80
N GLN A 477 13.86 3.95 39.51
CA GLN A 477 14.23 5.16 40.25
C GLN A 477 14.99 4.75 41.51
N SER A 478 16.02 5.50 41.91
CA SER A 478 16.24 5.87 43.33
C SER A 478 17.35 6.92 43.52
N PHE A 479 16.99 7.91 44.33
CA PHE A 479 17.80 8.89 45.04
C PHE A 479 19.25 8.51 45.43
N THR A 480 20.17 9.47 45.30
CA THR A 480 21.11 9.85 46.37
C THR A 480 21.25 11.37 46.41
N SER A 481 21.61 11.95 47.57
CA SER A 481 21.64 13.41 47.78
C SER A 481 23.06 13.97 47.83
N GLY A 482 23.33 14.99 47.02
CA GLY A 482 24.51 15.85 47.10
C GLY A 482 24.13 17.29 46.77
N SER A 483 24.60 18.26 47.56
CA SER A 483 24.24 19.68 47.42
C SER A 483 25.42 20.52 46.90
N GLY A 484 25.14 21.44 45.97
CA GLY A 484 26.09 22.51 45.61
C GLY A 484 25.94 23.08 44.20
N GLY A 485 25.83 24.42 44.11
CA GLY A 485 26.24 25.22 42.95
C GLY A 485 25.50 24.98 41.62
N GLY A 486 24.40 25.69 41.37
CA GLY A 486 23.72 25.66 40.08
C GLY A 486 24.40 26.49 38.99
N LYS A 487 24.28 26.02 37.73
CA LYS A 487 24.31 26.82 36.49
C LYS A 487 23.22 26.29 35.55
N SER A 488 22.73 27.14 34.66
CA SER A 488 21.64 26.85 33.73
C SER A 488 22.05 25.94 32.57
N GLY A 489 21.23 24.95 32.26
CA GLY A 489 21.28 24.11 31.05
C GLY A 489 19.92 23.45 30.83
N ASN A 490 19.42 23.46 29.59
CA ASN A 490 18.01 23.18 29.31
C ASN A 490 17.66 21.69 29.42
N THR A 491 16.54 21.37 30.07
CA THR A 491 15.86 20.07 29.95
C THR A 491 15.07 20.00 28.64
N PHE A 492 15.32 19.01 27.78
CA PHE A 492 14.54 18.79 26.57
C PHE A 492 13.97 17.37 26.39
N SER A 493 12.65 17.33 26.33
CA SER A 493 11.75 16.37 25.65
C SER A 493 12.37 15.12 25.00
N SER A 494 12.13 13.95 25.60
CA SER A 494 12.30 12.63 24.96
C SER A 494 11.04 12.15 24.20
N THR A 495 10.09 13.06 23.94
CA THR A 495 8.66 12.74 23.75
C THR A 495 8.23 12.38 22.31
N MET A 496 9.15 12.27 21.35
CA MET A 496 8.84 11.92 19.94
C MET A 496 9.71 10.79 19.34
N GLY A 497 10.74 10.31 20.04
CA GLY A 497 11.65 9.27 19.53
C GLY A 497 12.61 9.70 18.41
N LEU A 498 12.61 10.98 18.00
CA LEU A 498 13.34 11.51 16.83
C LEU A 498 14.87 11.65 16.98
N GLY A 499 15.46 11.19 18.09
CA GLY A 499 16.89 11.36 18.42
C GLY A 499 17.15 12.52 19.41
N ARG A 500 18.43 12.82 19.69
CA ARG A 500 18.84 14.02 20.46
C ARG A 500 18.77 15.25 19.54
N PHE A 501 18.18 16.34 20.02
CA PHE A 501 18.40 17.66 19.40
C PHE A 501 19.74 18.19 19.89
N PHE A 502 20.59 18.62 18.96
CA PHE A 502 21.88 19.26 19.22
C PHE A 502 21.80 20.73 18.84
N SER A 503 22.43 21.60 19.62
CA SER A 503 22.59 23.02 19.26
C SER A 503 23.73 23.24 18.26
N PHE A 504 23.67 24.29 17.45
CA PHE A 504 24.71 24.55 16.46
C PHE A 504 26.07 24.82 17.13
N ALA A 505 26.09 25.52 18.26
CA ALA A 505 27.32 25.81 19.01
C ALA A 505 27.99 24.54 19.58
N GLU A 506 27.20 23.55 19.96
CA GLU A 506 27.64 22.23 20.45
C GLU A 506 28.26 21.40 19.31
N ILE A 507 27.63 21.36 18.14
CA ILE A 507 28.20 20.73 16.94
C ILE A 507 29.45 21.47 16.44
N GLN A 508 29.45 22.80 16.46
CA GLN A 508 30.59 23.63 16.08
C GLN A 508 31.79 23.39 17.01
N ALA A 509 31.56 23.19 18.31
CA ALA A 509 32.61 22.77 19.25
C ALA A 509 33.10 21.34 18.96
N ALA A 510 32.18 20.38 18.83
CA ALA A 510 32.48 18.97 18.57
C ALA A 510 33.28 18.72 17.27
N THR A 511 33.12 19.59 16.27
CA THR A 511 33.80 19.53 14.95
C THR A 511 34.98 20.50 14.81
N GLN A 512 35.39 21.19 15.88
CA GLN A 512 36.47 22.18 15.88
C GLN A 512 36.27 23.31 14.84
N ASN A 513 35.03 23.79 14.68
CA ASN A 513 34.57 24.71 13.63
C ASN A 513 34.57 24.12 12.21
N PHE A 514 34.31 22.82 12.07
CA PHE A 514 34.27 22.11 10.78
C PHE A 514 35.62 22.18 10.02
N ASP A 515 36.75 21.91 10.69
CA ASP A 515 38.09 21.87 10.05
C ASP A 515 38.07 20.92 8.83
N GLU A 516 38.55 21.38 7.68
CA GLU A 516 38.66 20.61 6.45
C GLU A 516 39.46 19.31 6.64
N LYS A 517 40.39 19.29 7.61
CA LYS A 517 41.19 18.10 7.98
C LYS A 517 40.38 17.02 8.70
N ALA A 518 39.18 17.34 9.18
CA ALA A 518 38.26 16.40 9.83
C ALA A 518 37.24 15.80 8.85
N ILE A 519 37.29 16.11 7.55
CA ILE A 519 36.38 15.55 6.55
C ILE A 519 36.70 14.06 6.33
N ILE A 520 35.70 13.21 6.56
CA ILE A 520 35.74 11.75 6.37
C ILE A 520 34.91 11.29 5.16
N GLY A 521 34.16 12.19 4.53
CA GLY A 521 33.40 11.90 3.30
C GLY A 521 32.78 13.14 2.67
N VAL A 522 32.51 13.08 1.36
CA VAL A 522 31.85 14.14 0.58
C VAL A 522 30.80 13.47 -0.32
N GLY A 523 29.59 14.00 -0.37
CA GLY A 523 28.48 13.47 -1.16
C GLY A 523 27.46 14.54 -1.56
N GLY A 524 26.39 14.14 -2.26
CA GLY A 524 25.39 15.08 -2.80
C GLY A 524 24.70 15.97 -1.76
N PHE A 525 24.56 15.47 -0.53
CA PHE A 525 24.05 16.24 0.61
C PHE A 525 25.00 17.36 1.07
N GLY A 526 26.31 17.11 1.02
CA GLY A 526 27.35 17.94 1.61
C GLY A 526 28.53 17.13 2.18
N ASN A 527 29.22 17.71 3.16
CA ASN A 527 30.42 17.14 3.78
C ASN A 527 30.08 16.36 5.07
N VAL A 528 30.82 15.27 5.30
CA VAL A 528 30.78 14.50 6.55
C VAL A 528 32.09 14.74 7.31
N TYR A 529 31.99 15.23 8.53
CA TYR A 529 33.11 15.49 9.44
C TYR A 529 33.14 14.45 10.56
N VAL A 530 34.32 14.11 11.08
CA VAL A 530 34.43 13.45 12.40
C VAL A 530 34.35 14.50 13.51
N GLY A 531 33.65 14.17 14.59
CA GLY A 531 33.56 15.02 15.79
C GLY A 531 33.51 14.20 17.08
N GLU A 532 33.60 14.89 18.21
CA GLU A 532 33.57 14.31 19.56
C GLU A 532 32.61 15.11 20.46
N ILE A 533 31.61 14.45 21.04
CA ILE A 533 30.58 15.08 21.89
C ILE A 533 30.93 15.00 23.38
N ASP A 534 30.16 15.66 24.26
CA ASP A 534 30.46 15.90 25.69
C ASP A 534 30.89 14.68 26.53
N ASP A 535 30.54 13.46 26.13
CA ASP A 535 30.85 12.21 26.81
C ASP A 535 32.09 11.47 26.26
N GLY A 536 32.78 12.05 25.27
CA GLY A 536 33.91 11.45 24.56
C GLY A 536 33.54 10.51 23.41
N THR A 537 32.24 10.39 23.07
CA THR A 537 31.80 9.56 21.94
C THR A 537 32.19 10.21 20.61
N LYS A 538 32.84 9.42 19.75
CA LYS A 538 33.12 9.82 18.36
C LYS A 538 31.86 9.70 17.51
N VAL A 539 31.57 10.76 16.76
CA VAL A 539 30.39 10.88 15.90
C VAL A 539 30.79 11.26 14.47
N ALA A 540 29.96 10.86 13.51
CA ALA A 540 30.02 11.36 12.13
C ALA A 540 28.95 12.46 11.96
N VAL A 541 29.38 13.65 11.56
CA VAL A 541 28.57 14.86 11.45
C VAL A 541 28.39 15.22 9.98
N LYS A 542 27.23 14.88 9.42
CA LYS A 542 26.85 15.12 8.01
C LYS A 542 26.17 16.48 7.92
N ARG A 543 26.86 17.50 7.41
CA ARG A 543 26.38 18.88 7.26
C ARG A 543 25.83 19.09 5.84
N GLY A 544 24.57 19.50 5.75
CA GLY A 544 23.87 19.75 4.50
C GLY A 544 24.25 21.07 3.86
N SER A 545 24.16 21.14 2.53
CA SER A 545 24.26 22.39 1.77
C SER A 545 22.88 23.04 1.62
N ALA A 546 22.71 24.22 2.21
CA ALA A 546 21.44 24.96 2.23
C ALA A 546 20.97 25.44 0.83
N GLU A 547 21.85 25.42 -0.17
CA GLU A 547 21.55 25.80 -1.56
C GLU A 547 20.93 24.65 -2.39
N SER A 548 20.67 23.47 -1.79
CA SER A 548 20.16 22.29 -2.51
C SER A 548 18.78 21.81 -2.02
N GLU A 549 17.79 21.78 -2.92
CA GLU A 549 16.47 21.15 -2.67
C GLU A 549 16.59 19.65 -2.37
N GLN A 550 17.63 19.00 -2.91
CA GLN A 550 17.98 17.61 -2.61
C GLN A 550 18.33 17.43 -1.12
N GLY A 551 19.15 18.32 -0.54
CA GLY A 551 19.53 18.27 0.86
C GLY A 551 18.33 18.39 1.81
N ILE A 552 17.37 19.27 1.52
CA ILE A 552 16.16 19.46 2.34
C ILE A 552 15.30 18.19 2.38
N ASN A 553 15.10 17.54 1.23
CA ASN A 553 14.29 16.32 1.14
C ASN A 553 15.00 15.10 1.76
N GLU A 554 16.32 14.95 1.56
CA GLU A 554 17.12 13.93 2.23
C GLU A 554 17.09 14.11 3.75
N PHE A 555 17.29 15.33 4.27
CA PHE A 555 17.34 15.64 5.70
C PHE A 555 16.06 15.22 6.43
N ASN A 556 14.91 15.64 5.91
CA ASN A 556 13.60 15.33 6.49
C ASN A 556 13.27 13.83 6.41
N THR A 557 13.59 13.18 5.29
CA THR A 557 13.38 11.73 5.11
C THR A 557 14.24 10.93 6.07
N GLU A 558 15.51 11.29 6.22
CA GLU A 558 16.49 10.57 7.01
C GLU A 558 16.20 10.72 8.52
N ILE A 559 15.78 11.91 8.98
CA ILE A 559 15.25 12.10 10.36
C ILE A 559 13.97 11.27 10.56
N GLN A 560 13.01 11.32 9.64
CA GLN A 560 11.71 10.66 9.82
C GLN A 560 11.79 9.13 9.81
N MET A 561 12.77 8.55 9.09
CA MET A 561 13.00 7.11 8.98
C MET A 561 14.06 6.58 9.96
N LEU A 562 15.30 7.10 9.95
CA LEU A 562 16.41 6.48 10.70
C LEU A 562 16.28 6.65 12.22
N SER A 563 15.61 7.70 12.71
CA SER A 563 15.31 7.82 14.15
C SER A 563 14.49 6.64 14.70
N LYS A 564 13.65 6.04 13.84
CA LYS A 564 12.77 4.90 14.15
C LYS A 564 13.41 3.55 13.82
N LEU A 565 14.39 3.50 12.92
CA LEU A 565 15.07 2.28 12.47
C LEU A 565 16.32 1.97 13.31
N ARG A 566 16.12 1.49 14.54
CA ARG A 566 17.20 1.04 15.43
C ARG A 566 17.43 -0.47 15.27
N HIS A 567 18.50 -0.84 14.56
CA HIS A 567 18.85 -2.23 14.31
C HIS A 567 20.35 -2.48 14.55
N ARG A 568 20.74 -3.72 14.93
CA ARG A 568 22.14 -4.07 15.24
C ARG A 568 23.10 -3.85 14.04
N HIS A 569 22.57 -3.94 12.83
CA HIS A 569 23.31 -3.87 11.57
C HIS A 569 22.95 -2.64 10.73
N LEU A 570 22.58 -1.53 11.38
CA LEU A 570 22.36 -0.22 10.74
C LEU A 570 23.04 0.87 11.56
N VAL A 571 23.70 1.80 10.85
CA VAL A 571 24.34 2.97 11.46
C VAL A 571 23.28 3.83 12.14
N SER A 572 23.38 3.94 13.45
CA SER A 572 22.36 4.58 14.28
C SER A 572 22.47 6.10 14.22
N LEU A 573 21.37 6.77 13.82
CA LEU A 573 21.21 8.21 13.97
C LEU A 573 21.11 8.55 15.47
N ILE A 574 22.08 9.30 15.98
CA ILE A 574 22.14 9.78 17.36
C ILE A 574 21.21 10.99 17.53
N GLY A 575 21.19 11.88 16.53
CA GLY A 575 20.39 13.09 16.56
C GLY A 575 20.62 14.02 15.38
N TYR A 576 20.11 15.24 15.50
CA TYR A 576 20.19 16.27 14.46
C TYR A 576 20.27 17.68 15.06
N CYS A 577 20.71 18.64 14.24
CA CYS A 577 20.62 20.07 14.48
C CYS A 577 19.86 20.70 13.31
N ASP A 578 18.99 21.66 13.63
CA ASP A 578 18.23 22.50 12.68
C ASP A 578 18.12 23.92 13.26
N GLU A 579 19.29 24.52 13.51
CA GLU A 579 19.43 25.90 13.98
C GLU A 579 20.12 26.73 12.90
N ASN A 580 19.83 28.03 12.82
CA ASN A 580 20.52 28.98 11.91
C ASN A 580 20.50 28.61 10.41
N GLN A 581 19.53 27.80 9.95
CA GLN A 581 19.44 27.24 8.58
C GLN A 581 20.50 26.15 8.27
N GLU A 582 21.15 25.61 9.29
CA GLU A 582 22.18 24.57 9.19
C GLU A 582 21.58 23.18 9.43
N MET A 583 21.26 22.47 8.34
CA MET A 583 20.76 21.09 8.39
C MET A 583 21.90 20.12 8.71
N ILE A 584 21.96 19.57 9.93
CA ILE A 584 23.06 18.67 10.33
C ILE A 584 22.53 17.38 10.96
N LEU A 585 23.06 16.24 10.50
CA LEU A 585 22.74 14.89 11.01
C LEU A 585 23.95 14.29 11.72
N VAL A 586 23.70 13.66 12.89
CA VAL A 586 24.74 13.12 13.77
C VAL A 586 24.56 11.61 13.94
N TYR A 587 25.57 10.85 13.52
CA TYR A 587 25.61 9.38 13.55
C TYR A 587 26.71 8.87 14.45
N GLU A 588 26.65 7.58 14.81
CA GLU A 588 27.81 6.88 15.36
C GLU A 588 28.96 6.81 14.34
N TYR A 589 30.21 6.93 14.81
CA TYR A 589 31.39 6.92 13.95
C TYR A 589 31.78 5.48 13.53
N MET A 590 31.76 5.24 12.21
CA MET A 590 32.07 3.94 11.60
C MET A 590 33.58 3.75 11.44
N HIS A 591 34.21 3.16 12.45
CA HIS A 591 35.67 3.08 12.60
C HIS A 591 36.39 2.33 11.47
N ASN A 592 35.72 1.41 10.77
CA ASN A 592 36.31 0.59 9.71
C ASN A 592 36.24 1.24 8.31
N GLY A 593 35.57 2.39 8.15
CA GLY A 593 35.34 3.01 6.85
C GLY A 593 34.17 2.38 6.07
N VAL A 594 34.10 2.64 4.76
CA VAL A 594 32.93 2.25 3.94
C VAL A 594 33.10 0.90 3.25
N PHE A 595 32.00 0.14 3.15
CA PHE A 595 31.96 -1.20 2.55
C PHE A 595 32.45 -1.24 1.08
N ARG A 596 32.28 -0.12 0.34
CA ARG A 596 32.81 0.03 -1.03
C ARG A 596 34.32 -0.24 -1.08
N ASP A 597 35.08 0.27 -0.13
CA ASP A 597 36.54 0.22 -0.14
C ASP A 597 37.05 -1.17 0.26
N HIS A 598 36.20 -1.98 0.90
CA HIS A 598 36.46 -3.40 1.17
C HIS A 598 36.20 -4.28 -0.06
N ILE A 599 35.21 -3.95 -0.91
CA ILE A 599 34.93 -4.66 -2.16
C ILE A 599 35.92 -4.29 -3.28
N TYR A 600 36.27 -3.00 -3.40
CA TYR A 600 37.02 -2.46 -4.53
C TYR A 600 38.43 -1.92 -4.17
N GLY A 601 38.86 -2.11 -2.91
CA GLY A 601 40.23 -1.82 -2.47
C GLY A 601 41.23 -2.90 -2.89
N SER A 602 42.46 -2.80 -2.38
CA SER A 602 43.61 -3.60 -2.82
C SER A 602 43.53 -5.12 -2.59
N GLU A 603 42.54 -5.59 -1.83
CA GLU A 603 42.40 -7.00 -1.44
C GLU A 603 41.05 -7.63 -1.86
N GLY A 604 40.11 -6.82 -2.39
CA GLY A 604 38.76 -7.27 -2.75
C GLY A 604 38.69 -7.91 -4.14
N LYS A 605 38.47 -9.23 -4.21
CA LYS A 605 38.19 -9.96 -5.47
C LYS A 605 36.69 -10.03 -5.77
N ALA A 606 36.15 -9.00 -6.41
CA ALA A 606 34.75 -8.98 -6.84
C ALA A 606 34.54 -9.88 -8.08
N LEU A 607 33.57 -10.80 -8.03
CA LEU A 607 33.33 -11.87 -9.02
C LEU A 607 33.33 -11.41 -10.50
N CYS A 608 32.88 -10.18 -10.79
CA CYS A 608 32.71 -9.66 -12.15
C CYS A 608 33.72 -8.56 -12.54
N ALA A 609 34.64 -8.16 -11.65
CA ALA A 609 35.71 -7.15 -11.85
C ALA A 609 35.32 -5.80 -12.53
N ARG A 610 34.03 -5.46 -12.56
CA ARG A 610 33.44 -4.34 -13.30
C ARG A 610 32.59 -3.49 -12.35
N PRO A 611 32.56 -2.15 -12.47
CA PRO A 611 31.68 -1.33 -11.64
C PRO A 611 30.21 -1.66 -11.89
N PRO A 612 29.31 -1.47 -10.90
CA PRO A 612 27.88 -1.80 -11.04
C PRO A 612 27.17 -1.01 -12.16
N ILE A 613 27.67 0.19 -12.46
CA ILE A 613 27.24 1.05 -13.56
C ILE A 613 28.49 1.51 -14.34
N ASP A 614 28.49 1.32 -15.67
CA ASP A 614 29.54 1.81 -16.57
C ASP A 614 28.93 2.57 -17.77
N PRO A 615 28.92 3.91 -17.76
CA PRO A 615 28.35 4.71 -18.84
C PRO A 615 29.13 4.69 -20.16
N GLN A 616 30.33 4.10 -20.22
CA GLN A 616 31.14 4.02 -21.46
C GLN A 616 30.77 2.82 -22.34
N LEU A 617 29.97 1.88 -21.82
CA LEU A 617 29.65 0.62 -22.47
C LEU A 617 28.25 0.62 -23.12
N PRO A 618 27.96 -0.30 -24.07
CA PRO A 618 26.71 -0.27 -24.82
C PRO A 618 25.48 -0.35 -23.90
N ARG A 619 24.36 0.27 -24.30
CA ARG A 619 23.16 0.45 -23.45
C ARG A 619 22.71 -0.80 -22.68
N GLU A 620 22.70 -1.96 -23.32
CA GLU A 620 22.35 -3.28 -22.72
C GLU A 620 23.36 -3.83 -21.69
N GLN A 621 24.45 -3.10 -21.45
CA GLN A 621 25.52 -3.47 -20.52
C GLN A 621 25.92 -2.34 -19.57
N VAL A 622 25.22 -1.20 -19.58
CA VAL A 622 25.52 -0.08 -18.67
C VAL A 622 25.28 -0.51 -17.22
N SER A 623 24.24 -1.31 -16.98
CA SER A 623 23.96 -1.94 -15.69
C SER A 623 24.55 -3.36 -15.62
N LEU A 624 25.41 -3.61 -14.63
CA LEU A 624 25.95 -4.95 -14.35
C LEU A 624 24.85 -5.94 -13.97
N ALA A 625 23.79 -5.46 -13.29
CA ALA A 625 22.64 -6.29 -12.90
C ALA A 625 21.83 -6.77 -14.12
N GLU A 626 21.49 -5.86 -15.04
CA GLU A 626 20.76 -6.21 -16.27
C GLU A 626 21.58 -7.17 -17.15
N TRP A 627 22.87 -6.87 -17.33
CA TRP A 627 23.80 -7.69 -18.10
C TRP A 627 23.95 -9.09 -17.49
N GLY A 628 24.14 -9.18 -16.18
CA GLY A 628 24.23 -10.45 -15.45
C GLY A 628 22.95 -11.28 -15.56
N MET A 629 21.77 -10.68 -15.41
CA MET A 629 20.49 -11.38 -15.59
C MET A 629 20.19 -11.72 -17.06
N GLN A 630 20.81 -11.05 -18.04
CA GLN A 630 20.76 -11.48 -19.44
C GLN A 630 21.60 -12.75 -19.66
N TRP A 631 22.78 -12.87 -19.05
CA TRP A 631 23.63 -14.06 -19.12
C TRP A 631 23.11 -15.23 -18.29
N LYS A 632 22.54 -14.96 -17.11
CA LYS A 632 21.87 -15.99 -16.28
C LYS A 632 20.73 -16.66 -17.04
N ARG A 633 19.84 -15.89 -17.66
CA ARG A 633 18.72 -16.41 -18.47
C ARG A 633 19.15 -17.17 -19.73
N LYS A 634 20.42 -17.02 -20.16
CA LYS A 634 21.04 -17.81 -21.23
C LYS A 634 21.74 -19.09 -20.73
N GLY A 635 21.79 -19.32 -19.42
CA GLY A 635 22.51 -20.44 -18.82
C GLY A 635 24.04 -20.32 -18.89
N LEU A 636 24.56 -19.10 -19.07
CA LEU A 636 25.97 -18.81 -19.39
C LEU A 636 26.55 -17.73 -18.47
N ILE A 637 26.37 -17.91 -17.15
CA ILE A 637 26.77 -16.92 -16.13
C ILE A 637 28.29 -16.80 -15.97
N GLU A 638 29.05 -17.82 -16.38
CA GLU A 638 30.52 -17.79 -16.41
C GLU A 638 31.08 -16.76 -17.41
N LYS A 639 30.25 -16.17 -18.27
CA LYS A 639 30.62 -15.09 -19.20
C LYS A 639 30.70 -13.69 -18.59
N ILE A 640 30.21 -13.48 -17.36
CA ILE A 640 30.37 -12.20 -16.64
C ILE A 640 31.49 -12.22 -15.60
N MET A 641 32.11 -13.39 -15.37
CA MET A 641 33.12 -13.61 -14.34
C MET A 641 34.48 -13.01 -14.75
N ASP A 642 35.23 -12.52 -13.76
CA ASP A 642 36.62 -12.08 -13.91
C ASP A 642 37.47 -13.20 -14.55
N PRO A 643 38.22 -12.92 -15.65
CA PRO A 643 39.15 -13.89 -16.25
C PRO A 643 40.18 -14.49 -15.29
N THR A 644 40.48 -13.86 -14.15
CA THR A 644 41.36 -14.38 -13.09
C THR A 644 40.68 -15.33 -12.10
N LEU A 645 39.35 -15.41 -12.13
CA LEU A 645 38.52 -16.37 -11.38
C LEU A 645 37.92 -17.46 -12.30
N ALA A 646 37.97 -17.27 -13.61
CA ALA A 646 37.45 -18.20 -14.60
C ALA A 646 38.18 -19.56 -14.54
N GLY A 647 37.45 -20.60 -14.13
CA GLY A 647 37.97 -21.96 -13.97
C GLY A 647 38.41 -22.33 -12.54
N THR A 648 38.49 -21.38 -11.61
CA THR A 648 38.75 -21.68 -10.18
C THR A 648 37.46 -21.80 -9.36
N VAL A 649 36.35 -21.24 -9.85
CA VAL A 649 35.04 -21.28 -9.17
C VAL A 649 34.26 -22.53 -9.55
N ASN A 650 33.73 -23.23 -8.55
CA ASN A 650 32.88 -24.40 -8.69
C ASN A 650 31.53 -24.03 -9.39
N PRO A 651 31.04 -24.80 -10.39
CA PRO A 651 29.81 -24.48 -11.11
C PRO A 651 28.53 -24.45 -10.25
N GLU A 652 28.42 -25.31 -9.24
CA GLU A 652 27.27 -25.37 -8.33
C GLU A 652 27.28 -24.18 -7.36
N SER A 653 28.45 -23.81 -6.85
CA SER A 653 28.67 -22.58 -6.06
C SER A 653 28.30 -21.33 -6.87
N LEU A 654 28.78 -21.23 -8.12
CA LEU A 654 28.48 -20.12 -9.02
C LEU A 654 26.97 -20.06 -9.36
N ALA A 655 26.32 -21.21 -9.58
CA ALA A 655 24.89 -21.28 -9.80
C ALA A 655 24.11 -20.82 -8.55
N LYS A 656 24.54 -21.21 -7.34
CA LYS A 656 23.93 -20.80 -6.08
C LYS A 656 24.11 -19.31 -5.79
N PHE A 657 25.28 -18.75 -6.09
CA PHE A 657 25.53 -17.31 -6.05
C PHE A 657 24.61 -16.54 -7.01
N ALA A 658 24.44 -17.04 -8.25
CA ALA A 658 23.56 -16.45 -9.25
C ALA A 658 22.06 -16.61 -8.93
N GLU A 659 21.65 -17.67 -8.22
CA GLU A 659 20.31 -17.81 -7.63
C GLU A 659 20.05 -16.71 -6.60
N THR A 660 20.99 -16.51 -5.70
CA THR A 660 20.93 -15.50 -4.62
C THR A 660 20.86 -14.09 -5.21
N ALA A 661 21.72 -13.77 -6.18
CA ALA A 661 21.75 -12.47 -6.84
C ALA A 661 20.45 -12.12 -7.60
N GLU A 662 19.79 -13.10 -8.23
CA GLU A 662 18.49 -12.87 -8.89
C GLU A 662 17.39 -12.54 -7.88
N LYS A 663 17.35 -13.25 -6.76
CA LYS A 663 16.40 -12.98 -5.67
C LYS A 663 16.65 -11.62 -5.04
N CYS A 664 17.91 -11.20 -4.84
CA CYS A 664 18.23 -9.84 -4.40
C CYS A 664 17.79 -8.75 -5.39
N LEU A 665 17.76 -9.05 -6.69
CA LEU A 665 17.44 -8.13 -7.78
C LEU A 665 16.00 -8.28 -8.30
N ALA A 666 15.11 -8.95 -7.55
CA ALA A 666 13.71 -9.07 -7.90
C ALA A 666 13.02 -7.69 -7.97
N GLU A 667 12.08 -7.53 -8.92
CA GLU A 667 11.44 -6.25 -9.19
C GLU A 667 10.64 -5.74 -7.98
N PHE A 668 9.79 -6.61 -7.41
CA PHE A 668 9.01 -6.32 -6.21
C PHE A 668 9.81 -6.55 -4.92
N GLY A 669 9.63 -5.67 -3.93
CA GLY A 669 10.31 -5.76 -2.64
C GLY A 669 9.88 -6.96 -1.77
N SER A 670 8.70 -7.54 -2.05
CA SER A 670 8.19 -8.77 -1.42
C SER A 670 9.00 -10.01 -1.77
N ASP A 671 9.57 -10.02 -2.98
CA ASP A 671 10.17 -11.21 -3.60
C ASP A 671 11.68 -11.26 -3.31
N ARG A 672 12.23 -10.19 -2.72
CA ARG A 672 13.62 -10.07 -2.30
C ARG A 672 13.82 -10.81 -0.98
N ILE A 673 14.77 -11.75 -1.00
CA ILE A 673 15.20 -12.51 0.17
C ILE A 673 15.76 -11.61 1.27
N SER A 674 15.59 -12.02 2.54
CA SER A 674 16.09 -11.24 3.67
C SER A 674 17.61 -11.27 3.74
N MET A 675 18.24 -10.31 4.42
CA MET A 675 19.70 -10.29 4.57
C MET A 675 20.25 -11.53 5.32
N GLY A 676 19.43 -12.17 6.16
CA GLY A 676 19.78 -13.44 6.80
C GLY A 676 19.78 -14.61 5.80
N ASP A 677 18.82 -14.64 4.88
CA ASP A 677 18.80 -15.61 3.78
C ASP A 677 19.94 -15.36 2.79
N VAL A 678 20.28 -14.09 2.50
CA VAL A 678 21.44 -13.74 1.67
C VAL A 678 22.71 -14.31 2.29
N LEU A 679 22.96 -14.06 3.58
CA LEU A 679 24.12 -14.60 4.29
C LEU A 679 24.14 -16.13 4.24
N TRP A 680 23.02 -16.79 4.56
CA TRP A 680 22.95 -18.26 4.54
C TRP A 680 23.19 -18.86 3.15
N ASN A 681 22.64 -18.27 2.09
CA ASN A 681 22.86 -18.76 0.72
C ASN A 681 24.31 -18.51 0.25
N LEU A 682 24.98 -17.46 0.74
CA LEU A 682 26.40 -17.21 0.47
C LEU A 682 27.33 -18.15 1.26
N GLU A 683 27.04 -18.42 2.54
CA GLU A 683 27.72 -19.45 3.33
C GLU A 683 27.58 -20.83 2.67
N TYR A 684 26.39 -21.17 2.17
CA TYR A 684 26.15 -22.42 1.46
C TYR A 684 26.87 -22.46 0.09
N ALA A 685 26.93 -21.35 -0.65
CA ALA A 685 27.73 -21.26 -1.87
C ALA A 685 29.23 -21.43 -1.59
N LEU A 686 29.74 -20.90 -0.46
CA LEU A 686 31.13 -21.13 -0.03
C LEU A 686 31.38 -22.61 0.32
N GLN A 687 30.46 -23.27 1.03
CA GLN A 687 30.54 -24.71 1.30
C GLN A 687 30.57 -25.56 0.01
N LEU A 688 29.83 -25.16 -1.04
CA LEU A 688 29.89 -25.82 -2.36
C LEU A 688 31.23 -25.59 -3.08
N GLN A 689 31.86 -24.43 -2.89
CA GLN A 689 33.20 -24.13 -3.43
C GLN A 689 34.27 -24.99 -2.76
N ASP A 690 34.20 -25.16 -1.44
CA ASP A 690 35.18 -25.93 -0.65
C ASP A 690 35.00 -27.45 -0.80
N ALA A 691 33.78 -27.93 -1.03
CA ALA A 691 33.46 -29.36 -1.08
C ALA A 691 33.85 -30.06 -2.40
N ASN A 692 33.85 -29.33 -3.52
CA ASN A 692 34.14 -29.85 -4.86
C ASN A 692 35.08 -28.88 -5.61
N PRO A 693 36.41 -28.92 -5.37
CA PRO A 693 37.37 -28.17 -6.19
C PRO A 693 37.33 -28.68 -7.65
N PRO A 694 37.47 -27.80 -8.67
CA PRO A 694 37.33 -28.20 -10.07
C PRO A 694 38.43 -29.18 -10.51
N GLU A 695 38.04 -30.31 -11.12
CA GLU A 695 38.96 -31.35 -11.57
C GLU A 695 39.83 -30.89 -12.76
N GLY A 696 41.15 -31.02 -12.62
CA GLY A 696 42.11 -30.67 -13.68
C GLY A 696 43.57 -30.84 -13.26
N GLY A 697 44.07 -32.08 -13.23
CA GLY A 697 45.43 -32.39 -12.77
C GLY A 697 45.82 -33.87 -12.78
N ASP A 698 45.72 -34.52 -13.95
CA ASP A 698 46.14 -35.88 -14.35
C ASP A 698 46.94 -36.75 -13.35
N SER A 699 46.47 -37.98 -13.07
CA SER A 699 46.99 -39.23 -13.71
C SER A 699 46.58 -40.57 -13.02
N ASP A 700 46.29 -41.57 -13.86
CA ASP A 700 46.38 -43.05 -13.70
C ASP A 700 46.01 -43.79 -12.37
N GLY A 701 45.16 -44.85 -12.43
CA GLY A 701 44.85 -45.63 -11.20
C GLY A 701 44.13 -47.01 -11.20
N ASN A 702 43.43 -47.45 -12.26
CA ASN A 702 42.96 -48.86 -12.46
C ASN A 702 42.03 -49.58 -11.41
N SER A 703 40.78 -49.83 -11.82
CA SER A 703 39.87 -50.98 -11.54
C SER A 703 39.32 -51.35 -10.13
N ASP A 704 38.01 -51.68 -10.13
CA ASP A 704 37.28 -52.67 -9.31
C ASP A 704 37.10 -52.48 -7.78
N GLY A 705 35.86 -52.72 -7.29
CA GLY A 705 35.58 -52.95 -5.86
C GLY A 705 34.16 -52.57 -5.40
N ALA A 706 33.41 -53.52 -4.83
CA ALA A 706 32.01 -53.32 -4.42
C ALA A 706 31.82 -52.96 -2.93
N THR A 707 30.76 -52.19 -2.65
CA THR A 707 29.89 -52.19 -1.45
C THR A 707 30.47 -51.96 -0.02
N ALA A 708 29.89 -50.93 0.62
CA ALA A 708 29.34 -50.91 2.00
C ALA A 708 30.22 -50.58 3.24
N GLU A 709 29.56 -49.87 4.17
CA GLU A 709 29.80 -49.65 5.61
C GLU A 709 31.17 -49.18 6.16
N GLY A 710 31.20 -47.90 6.59
CA GLY A 710 31.31 -47.56 8.02
C GLY A 710 32.65 -47.76 8.76
N GLY A 711 33.42 -46.68 8.94
CA GLY A 711 34.49 -46.62 9.93
C GLY A 711 35.18 -45.25 10.00
N ALA A 712 35.43 -44.73 11.21
CA ALA A 712 36.14 -43.46 11.42
C ALA A 712 37.51 -43.71 12.06
N ILE A 713 38.60 -43.22 11.43
CA ILE A 713 39.97 -43.24 11.95
C ILE A 713 40.66 -41.89 11.63
N VAL A 714 41.46 -41.40 12.58
CA VAL A 714 42.12 -40.08 12.64
C VAL A 714 43.40 -40.26 13.49
N PRO A 715 44.52 -39.50 13.35
CA PRO A 715 45.00 -38.60 12.28
C PRO A 715 46.41 -38.98 11.74
N ALA A 716 46.94 -38.23 10.76
CA ALA A 716 48.37 -37.84 10.72
C ALA A 716 48.66 -36.68 9.74
N GLY A 717 49.53 -35.74 10.14
CA GLY A 717 50.65 -35.35 9.25
C GLY A 717 50.53 -34.17 8.26
N GLY A 718 50.05 -33.00 8.69
CA GLY A 718 50.52 -31.67 8.28
C GLY A 718 50.89 -31.35 6.81
N ALA A 719 50.08 -30.48 6.20
CA ALA A 719 50.51 -29.54 5.15
C ALA A 719 50.26 -28.09 5.65
N VAL A 720 51.06 -27.12 5.20
CA VAL A 720 50.91 -25.70 5.56
C VAL A 720 49.93 -25.04 4.58
N PRO A 721 48.88 -24.33 5.02
CA PRO A 721 48.01 -23.58 4.12
C PRO A 721 48.72 -22.32 3.60
N ASP A 722 48.55 -22.02 2.31
CA ASP A 722 49.10 -20.81 1.70
C ASP A 722 48.46 -19.52 2.25
N ALA A 723 49.24 -18.44 2.24
CA ALA A 723 48.84 -17.13 2.78
C ALA A 723 47.59 -16.53 2.11
N SER A 724 47.25 -16.95 0.89
CA SER A 724 46.00 -16.54 0.21
C SER A 724 44.74 -17.09 0.87
N THR A 725 44.80 -18.32 1.38
CA THR A 725 43.66 -18.97 2.05
C THR A 725 43.46 -18.41 3.45
N ALA A 726 44.56 -18.04 4.12
CA ALA A 726 44.50 -17.32 5.40
C ALA A 726 43.79 -15.96 5.27
N ALA A 727 44.14 -15.13 4.27
CA ALA A 727 43.52 -13.82 4.08
C ALA A 727 42.00 -13.89 3.79
N ALA A 728 41.57 -14.83 2.95
CA ALA A 728 40.14 -15.08 2.72
C ALA A 728 39.42 -15.55 4.00
N GLY A 729 40.07 -16.42 4.77
CA GLY A 729 39.60 -16.86 6.09
C GLY A 729 39.45 -15.70 7.07
N GLU A 730 40.46 -14.83 7.21
CA GLU A 730 40.42 -13.68 8.12
C GLU A 730 39.33 -12.67 7.74
N LEU A 731 39.09 -12.42 6.44
CA LEU A 731 38.04 -11.51 5.98
C LEU A 731 36.63 -12.04 6.31
N PHE A 732 36.39 -13.34 6.15
CA PHE A 732 35.15 -13.98 6.64
C PHE A 732 35.10 -14.11 8.17
N GLN A 733 36.24 -14.25 8.86
CA GLN A 733 36.32 -14.26 10.31
C GLN A 733 35.97 -12.89 10.91
N GLN A 734 36.28 -11.78 10.21
CA GLN A 734 35.84 -10.43 10.58
C GLN A 734 34.34 -10.20 10.35
N LEU A 735 33.73 -10.86 9.36
CA LEU A 735 32.27 -10.90 9.19
C LEU A 735 31.57 -11.71 10.30
N ALA A 736 32.23 -12.77 10.82
CA ALA A 736 31.69 -13.63 11.86
C ALA A 736 31.88 -13.10 13.30
N ASP A 737 33.04 -12.54 13.66
CA ASP A 737 33.31 -11.95 14.99
C ASP A 737 32.81 -10.50 15.03
N MET A 738 31.49 -10.34 15.24
CA MET A 738 30.77 -9.06 15.29
C MET A 738 31.28 -8.07 16.37
N LYS A 739 32.41 -7.42 16.09
CA LYS A 739 32.95 -6.25 16.81
C LYS A 739 33.01 -4.99 15.95
N GLY A 740 33.00 -5.12 14.62
CA GLY A 740 32.54 -4.05 13.73
C GLY A 740 31.02 -3.93 13.75
N ARG A 741 30.52 -2.71 13.54
CA ARG A 741 29.18 -2.45 13.00
C ARG A 741 29.30 -2.23 11.50
#